data_AF-A0A6M8W9H4-F1
#
_entry.id   AF-A0A6M8W9H4-F1
#
_cell.length_a   1.000
_cell.length_b   1.000
_cell.length_c   1.000
_cell.angle_alpha   90.00
_cell.angle_beta   90.00
_cell.angle_gamma   90.00
#
_symmetry.space_group_name_H-M   'P 1'
#
loop_
_entity.id
_entity.type
_entity.pdbx_description
1 polymer ?
#
loop_
_entity_poly.entity_id
_entity_poly.type
_entity_poly.pdbx_seq_one_letter_code
_entity_poly.pdbx_strand_id
1 'polypeptide(L)'
;MLILFDIDATLIKTGGVGMVAMAEAGRSLFGSAFTADGVPFAGRLDPLIIGDLLARNGVEPTPEHRAAMRRGYRDALVAMFAADNTSYTLPGVTALLDVLGGMNGSVARGSAPLTLGLLTGNFPETGSIKLQHAGIDPEGFAVRVWGDESPHDPPAREHLPGVALERVIASWGRAATGAETVVIGDTPDDIACARARVPRAGGGDRAVFGGRPRARRPDGRGSLRHSRGIGMADGVDGGGTMAAPVVQSQRFDSIDVLRGVALLGIFAMNVMVFAMPMAAYSNPTASGSYTGIDRVTYWVIHILFDLKMMGLFSMLFGAGVVIWSRKAESREQVSRLRGLWLRRMGWLLVFGMIHAWLIWYGDILVAYALCGLLVIWWLRRLPPVWLIVIAATFFGIHMLLLAGQGFQAWMLFGESESAAQMRTQANMTAEQLADARLAMQQFMTPTASQYAEQLATLRGGWMENFRHRAEMTIMMQTMAFAFYIFWRVTAMMLLGVALTKMGVLTGERSARFYAVLAVVGYLIGIPTIIAGILFNESHGFNIVKFAGLGMGFNAVGAVPVMLGHVGLVVFVVKSGLLTPVTNALARVGQMAFTNYLTQSILASLIFYGFGLGFAGEFNRLGQQAVVWFVWAVQILWSVAWLARFRFGPAEWLWRSLTYWKLQPMRRAERSAVATMSA
;
A
#
# COMPACT_ATOMS: atom_id res chain seq x y z
N MET A 1 24.19 18.56 -23.66
CA MET A 1 23.54 17.40 -23.01
C MET A 1 22.31 17.01 -23.81
N LEU A 2 22.17 15.74 -24.19
CA LEU A 2 21.06 15.18 -24.96
C LEU A 2 20.10 14.48 -24.00
N ILE A 3 18.83 14.91 -23.96
CA ILE A 3 17.78 14.28 -23.15
C ILE A 3 16.73 13.68 -24.07
N LEU A 4 16.61 12.35 -24.05
CA LEU A 4 15.70 11.58 -24.87
C LEU A 4 14.51 11.10 -24.02
N PHE A 5 13.31 11.48 -24.42
CA PHE A 5 12.06 11.10 -23.74
C PHE A 5 11.32 10.02 -24.51
N ASP A 6 10.86 8.99 -23.82
CA ASP A 6 9.76 8.17 -24.29
C ASP A 6 8.42 8.94 -24.20
N ILE A 7 7.40 8.51 -24.96
CA ILE A 7 6.12 9.21 -25.04
C ILE A 7 5.11 8.65 -24.04
N ASP A 8 4.69 7.39 -24.22
CA ASP A 8 3.59 6.80 -23.47
C ASP A 8 4.01 6.53 -22.02
N ALA A 9 3.16 6.92 -21.06
CA ALA A 9 3.43 6.80 -19.61
C ALA A 9 4.69 7.53 -19.10
N THR A 10 5.35 8.30 -19.97
CA THR A 10 6.51 9.15 -19.66
C THR A 10 6.17 10.63 -19.80
N LEU A 11 5.83 11.08 -21.01
CA LEU A 11 5.37 12.46 -21.26
C LEU A 11 3.85 12.59 -21.11
N ILE A 12 3.12 11.58 -21.57
CA ILE A 12 1.65 11.63 -21.69
C ILE A 12 1.01 10.34 -21.21
N LYS A 13 -0.30 10.38 -20.98
CA LYS A 13 -1.11 9.19 -20.71
C LYS A 13 -2.34 9.19 -21.59
N THR A 14 -2.49 8.13 -22.38
CA THR A 14 -3.50 8.01 -23.45
C THR A 14 -4.66 7.06 -23.09
N GLY A 15 -4.78 6.62 -21.83
CA GLY A 15 -5.90 5.77 -21.37
C GLY A 15 -6.02 4.39 -22.05
N GLY A 16 -5.01 3.93 -22.79
CA GLY A 16 -5.06 2.69 -23.56
C GLY A 16 -5.63 2.84 -24.98
N VAL A 17 -5.95 4.07 -25.41
CA VAL A 17 -6.53 4.35 -26.74
C VAL A 17 -5.70 3.80 -27.89
N GLY A 18 -4.36 3.80 -27.78
CA GLY A 18 -3.51 3.22 -28.82
C GLY A 18 -3.81 1.73 -29.09
N MET A 19 -3.97 0.94 -28.04
CA MET A 19 -4.33 -0.47 -28.13
C MET A 19 -5.74 -0.65 -28.71
N VAL A 20 -6.70 0.17 -28.28
CA VAL A 20 -8.08 0.12 -28.76
C VAL A 20 -8.15 0.48 -30.25
N ALA A 21 -7.41 1.50 -30.68
CA ALA A 21 -7.32 1.92 -32.08
C ALA A 21 -6.67 0.85 -32.97
N MET A 22 -5.61 0.18 -32.51
CA MET A 22 -5.03 -0.95 -33.24
C MET A 22 -5.99 -2.13 -33.36
N ALA A 23 -6.73 -2.44 -32.29
CA ALA A 23 -7.76 -3.49 -32.32
C ALA A 23 -8.91 -3.14 -33.28
N GLU A 24 -9.36 -1.88 -33.28
CA GLU A 24 -10.42 -1.40 -34.16
C GLU A 24 -9.99 -1.39 -35.63
N ALA A 25 -8.77 -0.95 -35.92
CA ALA A 25 -8.17 -1.06 -37.24
C ALA A 25 -8.17 -2.50 -37.74
N GLY A 26 -7.77 -3.45 -36.90
CA GLY A 26 -7.78 -4.86 -37.24
C GLY A 26 -9.19 -5.41 -37.45
N ARG A 27 -10.18 -4.97 -36.67
CA ARG A 27 -11.59 -5.37 -36.88
C ARG A 27 -12.15 -4.86 -38.20
N SER A 28 -11.83 -3.61 -38.53
CA SER A 28 -12.27 -2.99 -39.79
C SER A 28 -11.63 -3.66 -41.01
N LEU A 29 -10.36 -4.07 -40.91
CA LEU A 29 -9.59 -4.66 -42.02
C LEU A 29 -9.79 -6.17 -42.17
N PHE A 30 -9.86 -6.91 -41.07
CA PHE A 30 -9.78 -8.39 -41.06
C PHE A 30 -10.99 -9.07 -40.41
N GLY A 31 -12.01 -8.30 -40.01
CA GLY A 31 -13.27 -8.80 -39.50
C GLY A 31 -13.43 -8.66 -37.99
N SER A 32 -14.68 -8.70 -37.52
CA SER A 32 -15.09 -8.37 -36.15
C SER A 32 -14.46 -9.23 -35.05
N ALA A 33 -13.92 -10.40 -35.39
CA ALA A 33 -13.24 -11.30 -34.44
C ALA A 33 -11.81 -10.86 -34.08
N PHE A 34 -11.24 -9.85 -34.76
CA PHE A 34 -9.88 -9.38 -34.48
C PHE A 34 -9.74 -8.82 -33.06
N THR A 35 -8.74 -9.30 -32.33
CA THR A 35 -8.48 -8.92 -30.93
C THR A 35 -7.02 -8.58 -30.66
N ALA A 36 -6.81 -7.66 -29.72
CA ALA A 36 -5.49 -7.37 -29.15
C ALA A 36 -5.13 -8.27 -27.95
N ASP A 37 -6.02 -9.17 -27.54
CA ASP A 37 -5.84 -10.03 -26.37
C ASP A 37 -4.65 -10.98 -26.51
N GLY A 38 -3.74 -10.89 -25.54
CA GLY A 38 -2.55 -11.76 -25.46
C GLY A 38 -1.32 -11.20 -26.17
N VAL A 39 -1.41 -10.05 -26.84
CA VAL A 39 -0.24 -9.34 -27.39
C VAL A 39 0.26 -8.31 -26.36
N PRO A 40 1.55 -8.32 -25.96
CA PRO A 40 2.10 -7.31 -25.06
C PRO A 40 2.41 -6.00 -25.81
N PHE A 41 2.08 -4.86 -25.19
CA PHE A 41 2.25 -3.51 -25.78
C PHE A 41 3.32 -2.66 -25.07
N ALA A 42 3.39 -2.70 -23.74
CA ALA A 42 4.23 -1.79 -22.95
C ALA A 42 5.72 -1.90 -23.33
N GLY A 43 6.35 -0.77 -23.64
CA GLY A 43 7.78 -0.67 -23.97
C GLY A 43 8.17 -1.15 -25.38
N ARG A 44 7.24 -1.76 -26.13
CA ARG A 44 7.54 -2.36 -27.44
C ARG A 44 7.42 -1.37 -28.60
N LEU A 45 7.92 -1.78 -29.76
CA LEU A 45 7.85 -1.02 -31.02
C LEU A 45 6.53 -1.32 -31.74
N ASP A 46 5.82 -0.30 -32.20
CA ASP A 46 4.59 -0.43 -32.98
C ASP A 46 4.73 -1.40 -34.18
N PRO A 47 5.83 -1.40 -34.97
CA PRO A 47 6.04 -2.41 -36.03
C PRO A 47 5.97 -3.87 -35.55
N LEU A 48 6.51 -4.16 -34.37
CA LEU A 48 6.48 -5.50 -33.77
C LEU A 48 5.08 -5.82 -33.24
N ILE A 49 4.43 -4.86 -32.59
CA ILE A 49 3.07 -5.02 -32.07
C ILE A 49 2.09 -5.34 -33.21
N ILE A 50 2.15 -4.60 -34.32
CA ILE A 50 1.31 -4.88 -35.50
C ILE A 50 1.58 -6.28 -36.04
N GLY A 51 2.83 -6.70 -36.13
CA GLY A 51 3.19 -8.05 -36.59
C GLY A 51 2.58 -9.14 -35.72
N ASP A 52 2.71 -8.99 -34.40
CA ASP A 52 2.17 -9.94 -33.43
C ASP A 52 0.64 -9.95 -33.42
N LEU A 53 0.00 -8.79 -33.60
CA LEU A 53 -1.46 -8.68 -33.73
C LEU A 53 -1.97 -9.42 -34.97
N LEU A 54 -1.32 -9.25 -36.12
CA LEU A 54 -1.67 -9.96 -37.35
C LEU A 54 -1.53 -11.48 -37.14
N ALA A 55 -0.36 -11.93 -36.70
CA ALA A 55 -0.08 -13.35 -36.47
C ALA A 55 -1.04 -13.98 -35.45
N ARG A 56 -1.33 -13.27 -34.36
CA ARG A 56 -2.26 -13.71 -33.30
C ARG A 56 -3.68 -13.94 -33.81
N ASN A 57 -4.10 -13.18 -34.81
CA ASN A 57 -5.43 -13.24 -35.40
C ASN A 57 -5.48 -14.08 -36.68
N GLY A 58 -4.43 -14.88 -36.95
CA GLY A 58 -4.38 -15.77 -38.12
C GLY A 58 -4.21 -15.03 -39.44
N VAL A 59 -3.81 -13.76 -39.41
CA VAL A 59 -3.49 -12.95 -40.59
C VAL A 59 -1.99 -13.00 -40.82
N GLU A 60 -1.57 -13.45 -42.00
CA GLU A 60 -0.15 -13.47 -42.35
C GLU A 60 0.42 -12.04 -42.34
N PRO A 61 1.51 -11.75 -41.62
CA PRO A 61 1.98 -10.38 -41.42
C PRO A 61 2.84 -9.89 -42.61
N THR A 62 2.26 -9.89 -43.81
CA THR A 62 2.87 -9.40 -45.05
C THR A 62 3.12 -7.87 -44.99
N PRO A 63 4.04 -7.33 -45.81
CA PRO A 63 4.24 -5.88 -45.91
C PRO A 63 2.94 -5.11 -46.19
N GLU A 64 2.06 -5.65 -47.04
CA GLU A 64 0.76 -5.06 -47.37
C GLU A 64 -0.16 -5.01 -46.14
N HIS A 65 -0.26 -6.10 -45.38
CA HIS A 65 -1.09 -6.15 -44.17
C HIS A 65 -0.56 -5.26 -43.06
N ARG A 66 0.77 -5.19 -42.88
CA ARG A 66 1.40 -4.27 -41.91
C ARG A 66 1.14 -2.81 -42.28
N ALA A 67 1.27 -2.47 -43.57
CA ALA A 67 0.99 -1.13 -44.07
C ALA A 67 -0.51 -0.77 -43.94
N ALA A 68 -1.41 -1.72 -44.21
CA ALA A 68 -2.84 -1.54 -43.99
C ALA A 68 -3.17 -1.31 -42.51
N MET A 69 -2.62 -2.13 -41.61
CA MET A 69 -2.78 -1.95 -40.17
C MET A 69 -2.24 -0.62 -39.67
N ARG A 70 -1.08 -0.17 -40.14
CA ARG A 70 -0.50 1.14 -39.77
C ARG A 70 -1.43 2.29 -40.16
N ARG A 71 -1.97 2.27 -41.40
CA ARG A 71 -2.95 3.27 -41.87
C ARG A 71 -4.25 3.22 -41.05
N GLY A 72 -4.82 2.03 -40.88
CA GLY A 72 -6.03 1.85 -40.09
C GLY A 72 -5.86 2.27 -38.64
N TYR A 73 -4.72 1.97 -38.03
CA TYR A 73 -4.38 2.38 -36.67
C TYR A 73 -4.37 3.90 -36.55
N ARG A 74 -3.68 4.59 -37.47
CA ARG A 74 -3.68 6.06 -37.52
C ARG A 74 -5.11 6.62 -37.62
N ASP A 75 -5.91 6.10 -38.55
CA ASP A 75 -7.26 6.63 -38.81
C ASP A 75 -8.20 6.40 -37.61
N ALA A 76 -8.14 5.21 -37.00
CA ALA A 76 -8.87 4.90 -35.78
C ALA A 76 -8.44 5.79 -34.61
N LEU A 77 -7.13 6.06 -34.48
CA LEU A 77 -6.58 6.91 -33.43
C LEU A 77 -7.08 8.36 -33.57
N VAL A 78 -7.10 8.91 -34.79
CA VAL A 78 -7.65 10.24 -35.08
C VAL A 78 -9.14 10.30 -34.72
N ALA A 79 -9.92 9.31 -35.15
CA ALA A 79 -11.35 9.26 -34.88
C ALA A 79 -11.65 9.17 -33.37
N MET A 80 -10.87 8.38 -32.62
CA MET A 80 -11.04 8.24 -31.17
C MET A 80 -10.70 9.52 -30.42
N PHE A 81 -9.62 10.21 -30.79
CA PHE A 81 -9.28 11.50 -30.17
C PHE A 81 -10.24 12.64 -30.55
N ALA A 82 -10.93 12.54 -31.69
CA ALA A 82 -12.03 13.46 -32.01
C ALA A 82 -13.28 13.21 -31.14
N ALA A 83 -13.50 11.97 -30.70
CA ALA A 83 -14.68 11.58 -29.93
C ALA A 83 -14.52 11.73 -28.41
N ASP A 84 -13.30 11.67 -27.87
CA ASP A 84 -13.05 11.73 -26.42
C ASP A 84 -11.67 12.31 -26.07
N ASN A 85 -11.58 13.08 -24.98
CA ASN A 85 -10.38 13.84 -24.57
C ASN A 85 -9.53 13.06 -23.56
N THR A 86 -9.14 11.83 -23.93
CA THR A 86 -8.54 10.84 -23.02
C THR A 86 -7.03 10.91 -22.89
N SER A 87 -6.34 11.66 -23.76
CA SER A 87 -4.89 11.87 -23.68
C SER A 87 -4.56 13.18 -22.96
N TYR A 88 -3.74 13.10 -21.91
CA TYR A 88 -3.27 14.27 -21.16
C TYR A 88 -1.81 14.14 -20.78
N THR A 89 -1.15 15.28 -20.59
CA THR A 89 0.23 15.37 -20.10
C THR A 89 0.36 14.87 -18.67
N LEU A 90 1.42 14.13 -18.38
CA LEU A 90 1.66 13.66 -17.03
C LEU A 90 2.05 14.82 -16.09
N PRO A 91 1.71 14.72 -14.78
CA PRO A 91 1.98 15.81 -13.84
C PRO A 91 3.46 16.24 -13.81
N GLY A 92 3.70 17.53 -14.07
CA GLY A 92 5.03 18.13 -14.05
C GLY A 92 5.77 18.10 -15.39
N VAL A 93 5.23 17.46 -16.44
CA VAL A 93 5.88 17.38 -17.76
C VAL A 93 5.95 18.73 -18.44
N THR A 94 4.85 19.49 -18.50
CA THR A 94 4.85 20.84 -19.10
C THR A 94 5.88 21.75 -18.42
N ALA A 95 5.86 21.83 -17.09
CA ALA A 95 6.82 22.61 -16.33
C ALA A 95 8.28 22.16 -16.53
N LEU A 96 8.52 20.86 -16.72
CA LEU A 96 9.85 20.34 -17.01
C LEU A 96 10.30 20.76 -18.42
N LEU A 97 9.45 20.59 -19.43
CA LEU A 97 9.75 20.98 -20.81
C LEU A 97 9.98 22.50 -20.93
N ASP A 98 9.19 23.32 -20.23
CA ASP A 98 9.38 24.77 -20.19
C ASP A 98 10.74 25.17 -19.59
N VAL A 99 11.11 24.56 -18.45
CA VAL A 99 12.41 24.81 -17.81
C VAL A 99 13.55 24.38 -18.73
N LEU A 100 13.48 23.19 -19.30
CA LEU A 100 14.51 22.67 -20.19
C LEU A 100 14.62 23.49 -21.48
N GLY A 101 13.49 23.90 -22.07
CA GLY A 101 13.46 24.79 -23.24
C GLY A 101 14.08 26.15 -22.95
N GLY A 102 13.83 26.72 -21.76
CA GLY A 102 14.43 27.99 -21.33
C GLY A 102 15.93 27.93 -21.05
N MET A 103 16.49 26.75 -20.77
CA MET A 103 17.93 26.56 -20.50
C MET A 103 18.80 26.58 -21.76
N ASN A 104 18.23 26.47 -22.96
CA ASN A 104 18.98 26.50 -24.22
C ASN A 104 19.76 27.82 -24.44
N GLY A 105 19.38 28.92 -23.77
CA GLY A 105 20.03 30.22 -23.90
C GLY A 105 21.12 30.57 -22.87
N SER A 106 21.32 29.76 -21.81
CA SER A 106 22.19 30.12 -20.67
C SER A 106 23.48 29.31 -20.53
N VAL A 107 23.79 28.46 -21.52
CA VAL A 107 24.95 27.58 -21.47
C VAL A 107 26.25 28.36 -21.74
N ALA A 108 27.23 28.22 -20.85
CA ALA A 108 28.54 28.87 -20.97
C ALA A 108 29.23 28.51 -22.30
N ARG A 109 29.91 29.48 -22.93
CA ARG A 109 30.69 29.27 -24.17
C ARG A 109 31.66 28.10 -23.99
N GLY A 110 31.50 27.05 -24.80
CA GLY A 110 32.35 25.85 -24.80
C GLY A 110 31.70 24.58 -24.22
N SER A 111 30.50 24.65 -23.64
CA SER A 111 29.75 23.45 -23.19
C SER A 111 28.77 22.96 -24.27
N ALA A 112 28.54 21.64 -24.35
CA ALA A 112 27.60 21.06 -25.32
C ALA A 112 26.17 21.58 -25.11
N PRO A 113 25.47 22.03 -26.17
CA PRO A 113 24.12 22.57 -26.03
C PRO A 113 23.16 21.55 -25.42
N LEU A 114 22.16 22.03 -24.67
CA LEU A 114 21.07 21.18 -24.24
C LEU A 114 20.20 20.84 -25.45
N THR A 115 19.88 19.57 -25.67
CA THR A 115 19.09 19.12 -26.82
C THR A 115 18.04 18.15 -26.30
N LEU A 116 16.78 18.49 -26.53
CA LEU A 116 15.65 17.64 -26.20
C LEU A 116 15.32 16.77 -27.40
N GLY A 117 15.06 15.49 -27.14
CA GLY A 117 14.65 14.56 -28.16
C GLY A 117 13.61 13.55 -27.70
N LEU A 118 13.01 12.88 -28.68
CA LEU A 118 12.13 11.74 -28.50
C LEU A 118 12.89 10.45 -28.82
N LEU A 119 12.70 9.43 -28.00
CA LEU A 119 13.09 8.06 -28.29
C LEU A 119 11.92 7.17 -27.89
N THR A 120 11.14 6.74 -28.88
CA THR A 120 9.82 6.14 -28.64
C THR A 120 9.61 4.90 -29.50
N GLY A 121 8.73 4.01 -29.03
CA GLY A 121 8.29 2.84 -29.80
C GLY A 121 7.19 3.15 -30.82
N ASN A 122 6.64 4.37 -30.78
CA ASN A 122 5.53 4.78 -31.63
C ASN A 122 5.96 5.00 -33.08
N PHE A 123 5.04 4.81 -34.04
CA PHE A 123 5.20 5.39 -35.37
C PHE A 123 5.22 6.93 -35.32
N PRO A 124 5.88 7.60 -36.29
CA PRO A 124 5.93 9.06 -36.37
C PRO A 124 4.56 9.72 -36.32
N GLU A 125 3.61 9.24 -37.12
CA GLU A 125 2.28 9.82 -37.21
C GLU A 125 1.45 9.62 -35.93
N THR A 126 1.50 8.43 -35.31
CA THR A 126 0.67 8.11 -34.15
C THR A 126 1.24 8.73 -32.88
N GLY A 127 2.57 8.72 -32.72
CA GLY A 127 3.24 9.42 -31.63
C GLY A 127 3.01 10.93 -31.69
N SER A 128 3.06 11.53 -32.89
CA SER A 128 2.80 12.97 -33.08
C SER A 128 1.35 13.34 -32.74
N ILE A 129 0.37 12.56 -33.21
CA ILE A 129 -1.06 12.77 -32.88
C ILE A 129 -1.27 12.73 -31.37
N LYS A 130 -0.69 11.75 -30.67
CA LYS A 130 -0.84 11.61 -29.22
C LYS A 130 -0.25 12.80 -28.45
N LEU A 131 0.92 13.29 -28.86
CA LEU A 131 1.58 14.45 -28.26
C LEU A 131 0.79 15.73 -28.49
N GLN A 132 0.36 15.98 -29.73
CA GLN A 132 -0.43 17.16 -30.09
C GLN A 132 -1.74 17.22 -29.32
N HIS A 133 -2.45 16.10 -29.20
CA HIS A 133 -3.67 16.02 -28.43
C HIS A 133 -3.45 16.26 -26.93
N ALA A 134 -2.29 15.89 -26.39
CA ALA A 134 -1.91 16.19 -25.01
C ALA A 134 -1.42 17.64 -24.81
N GLY A 135 -1.33 18.45 -25.87
CA GLY A 135 -0.83 19.83 -25.82
C GLY A 135 0.70 19.94 -25.83
N ILE A 136 1.41 18.92 -26.33
CA ILE A 136 2.86 18.97 -26.58
C ILE A 136 3.09 19.04 -28.09
N ASP A 137 3.85 20.04 -28.53
CA ASP A 137 4.29 20.13 -29.92
C ASP A 137 5.47 19.16 -30.17
N PRO A 138 5.33 18.15 -31.05
CA PRO A 138 6.43 17.26 -31.43
C PRO A 138 7.62 18.01 -32.03
N GLU A 139 7.41 19.15 -32.69
CA GLU A 139 8.48 19.93 -33.30
C GLU A 139 9.40 20.59 -32.27
N GLY A 140 8.96 20.71 -31.02
CA GLY A 140 9.79 21.17 -29.89
C GLY A 140 10.95 20.24 -29.54
N PHE A 141 10.98 19.02 -30.08
CA PHE A 141 12.06 18.05 -29.88
C PHE A 141 13.00 18.02 -31.10
N ALA A 142 14.22 18.51 -30.94
CA ALA A 142 15.19 18.65 -32.03
C ALA A 142 15.68 17.30 -32.60
N VAL A 143 15.70 16.26 -31.78
CA VAL A 143 16.01 14.88 -32.23
C VAL A 143 14.75 14.04 -32.02
N ARG A 144 14.23 13.39 -33.04
CA ARG A 144 13.05 12.53 -32.90
C ARG A 144 13.40 11.16 -33.44
N VAL A 145 13.34 10.11 -32.64
CA VAL A 145 13.58 8.74 -33.07
C VAL A 145 12.34 7.90 -32.79
N TRP A 146 11.80 7.32 -33.85
CA TRP A 146 10.53 6.60 -33.89
C TRP A 146 10.75 5.09 -33.99
N GLY A 147 9.69 4.33 -33.70
CA GLY A 147 9.76 2.87 -33.56
C GLY A 147 10.01 2.11 -34.85
N ASP A 148 9.86 2.76 -36.02
CA ASP A 148 10.14 2.21 -37.35
C ASP A 148 11.53 2.57 -37.89
N GLU A 149 12.37 3.22 -37.09
CA GLU A 149 13.69 3.69 -37.51
C GLU A 149 14.84 2.78 -37.04
N SER A 150 14.53 1.59 -36.52
CA SER A 150 15.56 0.59 -36.21
C SER A 150 16.27 0.14 -37.51
N PRO A 151 17.62 0.19 -37.57
CA PRO A 151 18.38 -0.20 -38.77
C PRO A 151 18.48 -1.73 -38.98
N HIS A 152 17.80 -2.53 -38.16
CA HIS A 152 17.84 -4.00 -38.22
C HIS A 152 16.42 -4.57 -38.43
N ASP A 153 16.37 -5.74 -39.06
CA ASP A 153 15.16 -6.53 -39.28
C ASP A 153 15.34 -7.92 -38.62
N PRO A 154 14.51 -8.29 -37.62
CA PRO A 154 13.40 -7.52 -37.06
C PRO A 154 13.88 -6.28 -36.29
N PRO A 155 13.04 -5.22 -36.22
CA PRO A 155 13.39 -4.00 -35.52
C PRO A 155 13.53 -4.24 -34.02
N ALA A 156 14.52 -3.59 -33.39
CA ALA A 156 14.74 -3.69 -31.95
C ALA A 156 14.97 -2.33 -31.30
N ARG A 157 14.35 -2.12 -30.13
CA ARG A 157 14.37 -0.82 -29.42
C ARG A 157 15.78 -0.40 -29.00
N GLU A 158 16.64 -1.37 -28.72
CA GLU A 158 18.03 -1.17 -28.32
C GLU A 158 18.92 -0.50 -29.39
N HIS A 159 18.46 -0.43 -30.64
CA HIS A 159 19.17 0.26 -31.72
C HIS A 159 18.79 1.74 -31.85
N LEU A 160 17.63 2.16 -31.32
CA LEU A 160 17.14 3.53 -31.44
C LEU A 160 18.08 4.60 -30.82
N PRO A 161 18.82 4.34 -29.72
CA PRO A 161 19.81 5.28 -29.22
C PRO A 161 20.91 5.60 -30.22
N GLY A 162 21.34 4.62 -31.03
CA GLY A 162 22.35 4.83 -32.06
C GLY A 162 21.89 5.87 -33.09
N VAL A 163 20.64 5.74 -33.56
CA VAL A 163 19.99 6.69 -34.47
C VAL A 163 19.92 8.09 -33.86
N ALA A 164 19.60 8.20 -32.56
CA ALA A 164 19.54 9.48 -31.86
C ALA A 164 20.93 10.16 -31.79
N LEU A 165 21.97 9.37 -31.53
CA LEU A 165 23.35 9.88 -31.46
C LEU A 165 23.87 10.30 -32.83
N GLU A 166 23.55 9.58 -33.90
CA GLU A 166 23.90 10.00 -35.26
C GLU A 166 23.23 11.33 -35.63
N ARG A 167 21.95 11.51 -35.28
CA ARG A 167 21.22 12.77 -35.52
C ARG A 167 21.79 13.95 -34.74
N VAL A 168 22.30 13.72 -33.54
CA VAL A 168 22.92 14.79 -32.75
C VAL A 168 24.29 15.21 -33.29
N ILE A 169 24.98 14.37 -34.08
CA ILE A 169 26.24 14.76 -34.75
C ILE A 169 26.00 15.94 -35.70
N ALA A 170 24.89 15.92 -36.43
CA ALA A 170 24.54 16.97 -37.38
C ALA A 170 24.35 18.34 -36.69
N SER A 171 23.89 18.37 -35.43
CA SER A 171 23.68 19.60 -34.67
C SER A 171 24.86 19.99 -33.78
N TRP A 172 25.61 19.03 -33.25
CA TRP A 172 26.73 19.28 -32.32
C TRP A 172 28.11 19.27 -33.01
N GLY A 173 28.20 18.82 -34.27
CA GLY A 173 29.47 18.61 -34.98
C GLY A 173 30.32 17.44 -34.46
N ARG A 174 29.81 16.70 -33.46
CA ARG A 174 30.44 15.51 -32.86
C ARG A 174 29.40 14.61 -32.22
N ALA A 175 29.76 13.36 -31.95
CA ALA A 175 28.90 12.46 -31.18
C ALA A 175 28.76 12.93 -29.72
N ALA A 176 27.57 12.76 -29.15
CA ALA A 176 27.38 12.88 -27.71
C ALA A 176 28.01 11.67 -27.01
N THR A 177 28.69 11.93 -25.88
CA THR A 177 29.20 10.84 -25.02
C THR A 177 28.07 10.27 -24.17
N GLY A 178 28.24 9.05 -23.65
CA GLY A 178 27.26 8.48 -22.72
C GLY A 178 27.00 9.36 -21.49
N ALA A 179 28.02 10.03 -20.96
CA ALA A 179 27.86 10.98 -19.85
C ALA A 179 27.01 12.21 -20.21
N GLU A 180 26.88 12.52 -21.51
CA GLU A 180 26.09 13.63 -22.03
C GLU A 180 24.69 13.21 -22.52
N THR A 181 24.35 11.92 -22.46
CA THR A 181 23.05 11.38 -22.91
C THR A 181 22.24 10.84 -21.75
N VAL A 182 20.99 11.29 -21.65
CA VAL A 182 20.01 10.85 -20.66
C VAL A 182 18.79 10.32 -21.39
N VAL A 183 18.38 9.08 -21.08
CA VAL A 183 17.11 8.51 -21.55
C VAL A 183 16.13 8.48 -20.38
N ILE A 184 14.91 8.96 -20.62
CA ILE A 184 13.82 9.04 -19.65
C ILE A 184 12.65 8.22 -20.19
N GLY A 185 12.27 7.18 -19.44
CA GLY A 185 11.15 6.29 -19.76
C GLY A 185 10.58 5.60 -18.51
N ASP A 186 9.45 4.90 -18.63
CA ASP A 186 8.77 4.24 -17.51
C ASP A 186 8.96 2.70 -17.47
N THR A 187 9.48 2.10 -18.54
CA THR A 187 9.57 0.63 -18.68
C THR A 187 10.99 0.07 -18.48
N PRO A 188 11.13 -1.24 -18.18
CA PRO A 188 12.43 -1.92 -18.21
C PRO A 188 13.13 -1.83 -19.57
N ASP A 189 12.37 -1.75 -20.67
CA ASP A 189 12.92 -1.68 -22.03
C ASP A 189 13.60 -0.33 -22.28
N ASP A 190 13.11 0.76 -21.67
CA ASP A 190 13.79 2.07 -21.70
C ASP A 190 15.12 2.03 -20.96
N ILE A 191 15.19 1.28 -19.86
CA ILE A 191 16.43 1.08 -19.09
C ILE A 191 17.42 0.22 -19.88
N ALA A 192 16.94 -0.84 -20.55
CA ALA A 192 17.77 -1.67 -21.40
C ALA A 192 18.33 -0.86 -22.59
N CYS A 193 17.46 -0.06 -23.21
CA CYS A 193 17.79 0.88 -24.28
C CYS A 193 18.86 1.89 -23.83
N ALA A 194 18.71 2.51 -22.66
CA ALA A 194 19.72 3.41 -22.08
C ALA A 194 21.07 2.73 -21.80
N ARG A 195 21.10 1.41 -21.62
CA ARG A 195 22.30 0.63 -21.31
C ARG A 195 22.92 -0.04 -22.53
N ALA A 196 22.24 -0.04 -23.67
CA ALA A 196 22.73 -0.64 -24.90
C ALA A 196 24.06 0.03 -25.30
N ARG A 197 25.08 -0.79 -25.56
CA ARG A 197 26.38 -0.30 -26.01
C ARG A 197 26.23 0.11 -27.47
N VAL A 198 26.44 1.38 -27.77
CA VAL A 198 26.45 1.88 -29.15
C VAL A 198 27.77 1.44 -29.80
N PRO A 199 27.75 0.70 -30.92
CA PRO A 199 28.97 0.30 -31.61
C PRO A 199 29.66 1.51 -32.27
N ARG A 200 30.65 2.07 -31.55
CA ARG A 200 31.78 2.96 -31.93
C ARG A 200 31.69 3.91 -33.14
N ALA A 201 31.98 5.18 -32.83
CA ALA A 201 33.24 5.82 -33.24
C ALA A 201 33.89 6.50 -32.01
N GLY A 202 34.92 5.86 -31.43
CA GLY A 202 35.80 6.44 -30.39
C GLY A 202 35.29 6.41 -28.94
N GLY A 203 35.70 5.39 -28.17
CA GLY A 203 35.59 5.36 -26.70
C GLY A 203 34.20 4.97 -26.17
N GLY A 204 34.10 3.80 -25.52
CA GLY A 204 32.83 3.29 -25.03
C GLY A 204 32.41 3.90 -23.71
N ASP A 205 31.38 4.76 -23.72
CA ASP A 205 30.73 5.28 -22.53
C ASP A 205 29.21 5.07 -22.54
N ARG A 206 28.63 4.86 -21.35
CA ARG A 206 27.22 4.48 -21.11
C ARG A 206 26.35 5.71 -20.86
N ALA A 207 25.11 5.72 -21.37
CA ALA A 207 24.12 6.74 -21.03
C ALA A 207 23.65 6.63 -19.56
N VAL A 208 23.37 7.77 -18.91
CA VAL A 208 22.95 7.84 -17.50
C VAL A 208 21.41 7.93 -17.43
N PHE A 209 20.79 7.06 -16.62
CA PHE A 209 19.33 7.02 -16.46
C PHE A 209 18.83 8.08 -15.46
N GLY A 210 17.96 8.98 -15.90
CA GLY A 210 17.30 10.00 -15.07
C GLY A 210 15.88 9.57 -14.68
N GLY A 211 15.68 9.12 -13.44
CA GLY A 211 14.32 8.96 -12.89
C GLY A 211 13.69 10.29 -12.47
N ARG A 212 12.35 10.38 -12.49
CA ARG A 212 11.52 11.58 -12.19
C ARG A 212 12.18 12.64 -11.28
N PRO A 213 12.24 13.93 -11.68
CA PRO A 213 12.86 14.97 -10.86
C PRO A 213 12.02 15.28 -9.60
N ARG A 214 12.70 15.39 -8.45
CA ARG A 214 12.16 16.01 -7.23
C ARG A 214 12.27 17.53 -7.37
N ALA A 215 11.18 18.26 -7.16
CA ALA A 215 11.20 19.71 -7.02
C ALA A 215 12.08 20.13 -5.82
N ARG A 216 13.19 20.82 -6.08
CA ARG A 216 13.92 21.58 -5.05
C ARG A 216 13.24 22.94 -4.89
N ARG A 217 12.97 23.33 -3.64
CA ARG A 217 12.61 24.72 -3.28
C ARG A 217 13.88 25.58 -3.27
N PRO A 218 13.78 26.89 -3.56
CA PRO A 218 14.91 27.80 -3.49
C PRO A 218 15.19 28.15 -2.03
N ASP A 219 16.39 27.89 -1.56
CA ASP A 219 16.93 28.41 -0.30
C ASP A 219 17.52 29.80 -0.54
N GLY A 220 16.88 30.80 0.07
CA GLY A 220 17.41 32.14 0.18
C GLY A 220 18.38 32.25 1.35
N ARG A 221 19.49 32.93 1.07
CA ARG A 221 20.39 33.68 1.96
C ARG A 221 21.37 32.89 2.83
N GLY A 222 22.66 33.20 2.64
CA GLY A 222 23.70 32.83 3.59
C GLY A 222 25.14 33.07 3.17
N SER A 223 25.51 34.35 3.00
CA SER A 223 26.85 34.92 3.29
C SER A 223 28.12 34.33 2.65
N LEU A 224 28.69 35.16 1.78
CA LEU A 224 30.12 35.35 1.50
C LEU A 224 31.04 35.14 2.73
N ARG A 225 32.16 34.44 2.53
CA ARG A 225 33.45 34.78 3.16
C ARG A 225 34.61 34.26 2.30
N HIS A 226 35.50 35.20 1.96
CA HIS A 226 36.82 35.00 1.38
C HIS A 226 37.75 34.16 2.26
N SER A 227 38.61 33.38 1.63
CA SER A 227 40.06 33.39 1.92
C SER A 227 40.83 32.85 0.70
N ARG A 228 41.95 33.52 0.44
CA ARG A 228 42.93 33.34 -0.65
C ARG A 228 43.96 32.26 -0.27
N GLY A 229 44.66 31.71 -1.27
CA GLY A 229 46.11 31.44 -1.13
C GLY A 229 46.65 30.08 -1.59
N ILE A 230 47.04 29.99 -2.86
CA ILE A 230 48.34 29.53 -3.42
C ILE A 230 48.91 28.15 -3.00
N GLY A 231 49.18 27.31 -4.01
CA GLY A 231 50.16 26.22 -3.95
C GLY A 231 50.16 25.35 -5.22
N MET A 232 51.04 25.67 -6.18
CA MET A 232 51.38 24.83 -7.35
C MET A 232 52.14 23.57 -6.89
N ALA A 233 51.78 22.40 -7.45
CA ALA A 233 52.70 21.28 -7.69
C ALA A 233 52.09 20.30 -8.70
N ASP A 234 52.81 20.10 -9.81
CA ASP A 234 52.57 19.08 -10.82
C ASP A 234 52.72 17.66 -10.23
N GLY A 235 51.89 16.74 -10.71
CA GLY A 235 51.97 15.32 -10.33
C GLY A 235 50.82 14.51 -10.91
N VAL A 236 51.03 14.01 -12.13
CA VAL A 236 50.19 12.98 -12.76
C VAL A 236 50.31 11.70 -11.94
N ASP A 237 49.19 11.21 -11.39
CA ASP A 237 48.97 9.77 -11.21
C ASP A 237 47.49 9.44 -11.01
N GLY A 238 47.08 8.35 -11.68
CA GLY A 238 45.71 7.91 -11.84
C GLY A 238 45.04 7.51 -10.52
N GLY A 239 43.92 8.17 -10.22
CA GLY A 239 43.05 7.83 -9.11
C GLY A 239 41.63 8.30 -9.43
N GLY A 240 41.00 7.68 -10.42
CA GLY A 240 39.58 7.88 -10.69
C GLY A 240 38.81 7.51 -9.43
N THR A 241 38.32 8.51 -8.71
CA THR A 241 37.35 8.35 -7.63
C THR A 241 36.19 7.55 -8.18
N MET A 242 36.11 6.27 -7.82
CA MET A 242 34.94 5.46 -8.08
C MET A 242 33.75 6.15 -7.44
N ALA A 243 32.94 6.82 -8.26
CA ALA A 243 31.64 7.32 -7.87
C ALA A 243 30.86 6.12 -7.31
N ALA A 244 30.66 6.12 -6.01
CA ALA A 244 29.90 5.10 -5.32
C ALA A 244 28.57 4.86 -6.04
N PRO A 245 28.12 3.61 -6.20
CA PRO A 245 26.90 3.33 -6.92
C PRO A 245 25.75 4.05 -6.22
N VAL A 246 25.12 4.99 -6.92
CA VAL A 246 23.94 5.70 -6.43
C VAL A 246 22.89 4.65 -6.11
N VAL A 247 22.69 4.41 -4.80
CA VAL A 247 21.68 3.51 -4.29
C VAL A 247 20.34 4.07 -4.74
N GLN A 248 19.73 3.39 -5.72
CA GLN A 248 18.37 3.62 -6.16
C GLN A 248 17.47 3.48 -4.92
N SER A 249 17.09 4.60 -4.31
CA SER A 249 16.23 4.59 -3.13
C SER A 249 14.90 3.99 -3.56
N GLN A 250 14.62 2.74 -3.17
CA GLN A 250 13.31 2.13 -3.37
C GLN A 250 12.28 2.99 -2.62
N ARG A 251 11.55 3.83 -3.35
CA ARG A 251 10.49 4.64 -2.76
C ARG A 251 9.32 3.69 -2.47
N PHE A 252 9.17 3.31 -1.21
CA PHE A 252 8.10 2.41 -0.78
C PHE A 252 6.73 3.07 -0.95
N ASP A 253 5.73 2.26 -1.29
CA ASP A 253 4.33 2.68 -1.35
C ASP A 253 3.88 3.13 0.05
N SER A 254 3.19 4.27 0.15
CA SER A 254 2.61 4.75 1.41
C SER A 254 1.70 3.71 2.06
N ILE A 255 1.09 2.82 1.26
CA ILE A 255 0.27 1.70 1.73
C ILE A 255 1.10 0.72 2.57
N ASP A 256 2.32 0.40 2.16
CA ASP A 256 3.17 -0.53 2.91
C ASP A 256 3.59 0.09 4.26
N VAL A 257 3.92 1.39 4.28
CA VAL A 257 4.25 2.10 5.53
C VAL A 257 3.05 2.13 6.47
N LEU A 258 1.87 2.50 5.97
CA LEU A 258 0.62 2.50 6.74
C LEU A 258 0.30 1.12 7.30
N ARG A 259 0.52 0.06 6.51
CA ARG A 259 0.28 -1.33 6.92
C ARG A 259 1.25 -1.76 8.02
N GLY A 260 2.52 -1.35 7.95
CA GLY A 260 3.51 -1.57 8.99
C GLY A 260 3.16 -0.86 10.30
N VAL A 261 2.81 0.42 10.23
CA VAL A 261 2.37 1.21 11.42
C VAL A 261 1.14 0.59 12.06
N ALA A 262 0.13 0.28 11.27
CA ALA A 262 -1.11 -0.34 11.77
C ALA A 262 -0.84 -1.67 12.45
N LEU A 263 0.01 -2.52 11.86
CA LEU A 263 0.32 -3.83 12.42
C LEU A 263 1.08 -3.74 13.76
N LEU A 264 2.10 -2.90 13.85
CA LEU A 264 2.81 -2.68 15.11
C LEU A 264 1.86 -2.14 16.18
N GLY A 265 1.00 -1.20 15.79
CA GLY A 265 0.01 -0.61 16.69
C GLY A 265 -1.08 -1.58 17.16
N ILE A 266 -1.47 -2.58 16.35
CA ILE A 266 -2.37 -3.65 16.77
C ILE A 266 -1.76 -4.44 17.93
N PHE A 267 -0.45 -4.72 17.89
CA PHE A 267 0.20 -5.43 18.98
C PHE A 267 0.19 -4.63 20.29
N ALA A 268 0.39 -3.31 20.22
CA ALA A 268 0.41 -2.45 21.40
C ALA A 268 -0.90 -2.46 22.22
N MET A 269 -2.06 -2.59 21.55
CA MET A 269 -3.34 -2.76 22.23
C MET A 269 -3.58 -4.20 22.69
N ASN A 270 -3.15 -5.19 21.92
CA ASN A 270 -3.47 -6.60 22.17
C ASN A 270 -2.59 -7.25 23.24
N VAL A 271 -1.37 -6.75 23.48
CA VAL A 271 -0.44 -7.33 24.47
C VAL A 271 -1.09 -7.54 25.84
N MET A 272 -2.01 -6.65 26.23
CA MET A 272 -2.75 -6.73 27.47
C MET A 272 -3.57 -8.01 27.60
N VAL A 273 -4.19 -8.45 26.50
CA VAL A 273 -5.06 -9.64 26.48
C VAL A 273 -4.24 -10.94 26.47
N PHE A 274 -2.94 -10.86 26.16
CA PHE A 274 -2.00 -11.96 26.42
C PHE A 274 -1.51 -11.96 27.86
N ALA A 275 -1.29 -10.77 28.42
CA ALA A 275 -0.69 -10.59 29.74
C ALA A 275 -1.70 -10.71 30.89
N MET A 276 -2.98 -10.44 30.66
CA MET A 276 -4.00 -10.32 31.70
C MET A 276 -5.34 -10.89 31.22
N PRO A 277 -6.22 -11.31 32.14
CA PRO A 277 -7.59 -11.69 31.81
C PRO A 277 -8.36 -10.58 31.08
N MET A 278 -9.32 -10.97 30.23
CA MET A 278 -10.05 -10.06 29.31
C MET A 278 -10.69 -8.85 29.99
N ALA A 279 -11.12 -8.96 31.25
CA ALA A 279 -11.72 -7.86 31.99
C ALA A 279 -10.81 -6.62 32.08
N ALA A 280 -9.48 -6.81 32.08
CA ALA A 280 -8.48 -5.75 32.09
C ALA A 280 -8.57 -4.79 30.88
N TYR A 281 -9.13 -5.28 29.76
CA TYR A 281 -9.31 -4.54 28.51
C TYR A 281 -10.44 -3.53 28.61
N SER A 282 -11.59 -3.95 29.13
CA SER A 282 -12.79 -3.11 29.23
C SER A 282 -12.82 -2.28 30.51
N ASN A 283 -12.31 -2.84 31.60
CA ASN A 283 -12.20 -2.17 32.89
C ASN A 283 -10.75 -2.19 33.37
N PRO A 284 -10.01 -1.08 33.24
CA PRO A 284 -8.61 -1.07 33.62
C PRO A 284 -8.37 -1.16 35.12
N THR A 285 -9.40 -0.98 35.96
CA THR A 285 -9.33 -1.17 37.41
C THR A 285 -9.48 -2.64 37.82
N ALA A 286 -9.90 -3.52 36.90
CA ALA A 286 -10.02 -4.96 37.15
C ALA A 286 -8.67 -5.68 37.27
N SER A 287 -7.55 -5.02 36.93
CA SER A 287 -6.22 -5.63 36.91
C SER A 287 -5.13 -4.64 37.36
N GLY A 288 -4.57 -4.87 38.54
CA GLY A 288 -3.48 -4.06 39.08
C GLY A 288 -3.87 -2.60 39.37
N SER A 289 -2.86 -1.74 39.50
CA SER A 289 -3.08 -0.32 39.81
C SER A 289 -3.50 0.47 38.56
N TYR A 290 -4.59 1.23 38.66
CA TYR A 290 -5.00 2.22 37.66
C TYR A 290 -4.63 3.65 38.11
N THR A 291 -3.36 3.85 38.46
CA THR A 291 -2.88 5.16 38.95
C THR A 291 -1.54 5.51 38.31
N GLY A 292 -1.12 6.78 38.45
CA GLY A 292 0.18 7.25 37.98
C GLY A 292 0.46 6.90 36.51
N ILE A 293 1.58 6.21 36.28
CA ILE A 293 2.05 5.85 34.94
C ILE A 293 1.19 4.79 34.25
N ASP A 294 0.52 3.91 34.99
CA ASP A 294 -0.36 2.88 34.43
C ASP A 294 -1.64 3.50 33.86
N ARG A 295 -2.16 4.54 34.52
CA ARG A 295 -3.26 5.37 33.99
C ARG A 295 -2.84 6.11 32.73
N VAL A 296 -1.67 6.77 32.73
CA VAL A 296 -1.14 7.45 31.53
C VAL A 296 -0.94 6.47 30.37
N THR A 297 -0.40 5.28 30.65
CA THR A 297 -0.21 4.22 29.65
C THR A 297 -1.54 3.78 29.06
N TYR A 298 -2.57 3.56 29.89
CA TYR A 298 -3.92 3.28 29.40
C TYR A 298 -4.44 4.40 28.49
N TRP A 299 -4.32 5.67 28.89
CA TRP A 299 -4.74 6.81 28.08
C TRP A 299 -4.04 6.84 26.72
N VAL A 300 -2.72 6.68 26.68
CA VAL A 300 -1.95 6.68 25.42
C VAL A 300 -2.40 5.55 24.50
N ILE A 301 -2.51 4.33 25.02
CA ILE A 301 -2.96 3.16 24.24
C ILE A 301 -4.41 3.33 23.77
N HIS A 302 -5.29 3.77 24.66
CA HIS A 302 -6.70 3.97 24.37
C HIS A 302 -6.94 5.14 23.42
N ILE A 303 -6.12 6.19 23.40
CA ILE A 303 -6.27 7.35 22.51
C ILE A 303 -5.66 7.08 21.13
N LEU A 304 -4.48 6.46 21.06
CA LEU A 304 -3.73 6.35 19.80
C LEU A 304 -3.91 4.99 19.10
N PHE A 305 -4.06 3.90 19.84
CA PHE A 305 -3.94 2.55 19.28
C PHE A 305 -5.27 1.79 19.20
N ASP A 306 -5.97 1.71 20.33
CA ASP A 306 -7.18 0.90 20.49
C ASP A 306 -8.26 1.25 19.45
N LEU A 307 -8.83 0.26 18.77
CA LEU A 307 -9.73 0.40 17.61
C LEU A 307 -9.13 1.06 16.36
N LYS A 308 -8.30 2.10 16.50
CA LYS A 308 -7.71 2.87 15.39
C LYS A 308 -6.82 2.01 14.51
N MET A 309 -5.93 1.24 15.11
CA MET A 309 -4.92 0.48 14.38
C MET A 309 -5.54 -0.72 13.66
N MET A 310 -6.48 -1.42 14.31
CA MET A 310 -7.29 -2.45 13.67
C MET A 310 -8.18 -1.86 12.56
N GLY A 311 -8.78 -0.68 12.77
CA GLY A 311 -9.56 0.03 11.75
C GLY A 311 -8.71 0.38 10.53
N LEU A 312 -7.51 0.92 10.76
CA LEU A 312 -6.56 1.25 9.71
C LEU A 312 -6.14 0.02 8.91
N PHE A 313 -5.81 -1.08 9.60
CA PHE A 313 -5.46 -2.34 8.94
C PHE A 313 -6.64 -2.89 8.11
N SER A 314 -7.88 -2.75 8.60
CA SER A 314 -9.11 -3.12 7.89
C SER A 314 -9.29 -2.28 6.62
N MET A 315 -9.10 -0.95 6.71
CA MET A 315 -9.14 -0.07 5.53
C MET A 315 -8.11 -0.48 4.48
N LEU A 316 -6.88 -0.80 4.90
CA LEU A 316 -5.79 -1.20 4.01
C LEU A 316 -6.04 -2.58 3.37
N PHE A 317 -6.76 -3.47 4.05
CA PHE A 317 -7.21 -4.73 3.46
C PHE A 317 -8.23 -4.49 2.34
N GLY A 318 -9.23 -3.63 2.58
CA GLY A 318 -10.19 -3.19 1.56
C GLY A 318 -9.52 -2.53 0.36
N ALA A 319 -8.56 -1.64 0.61
CA ALA A 319 -7.72 -1.00 -0.41
C ALA A 319 -7.03 -2.03 -1.33
N GLY A 320 -6.50 -3.11 -0.73
CA GLY A 320 -5.85 -4.20 -1.45
C GLY A 320 -6.73 -4.85 -2.52
N VAL A 321 -8.03 -4.96 -2.29
CA VAL A 321 -8.99 -5.56 -3.26
C VAL A 321 -9.13 -4.69 -4.50
N VAL A 322 -9.24 -3.37 -4.31
CA VAL A 322 -9.33 -2.41 -5.43
C VAL A 322 -8.07 -2.45 -6.26
N ILE A 323 -6.90 -2.36 -5.61
CA ILE A 323 -5.60 -2.36 -6.30
C ILE A 323 -5.40 -3.67 -7.06
N TRP A 324 -5.79 -4.80 -6.48
CA TRP A 324 -5.73 -6.11 -7.14
C TRP A 324 -6.65 -6.17 -8.36
N SER A 325 -7.88 -5.67 -8.24
CA SER A 325 -8.90 -5.78 -9.29
C SER A 325 -8.77 -4.76 -10.44
N ARG A 326 -8.04 -3.65 -10.24
CA ARG A 326 -7.79 -2.61 -11.26
C ARG A 326 -7.05 -3.12 -12.51
N LYS A 327 -6.40 -4.28 -12.44
CA LYS A 327 -5.61 -4.87 -13.53
C LYS A 327 -6.42 -5.70 -14.54
N ALA A 328 -7.72 -5.88 -14.33
CA ALA A 328 -8.56 -6.64 -15.26
C ALA A 328 -9.41 -5.70 -16.12
N GLU A 329 -9.23 -5.82 -17.44
CA GLU A 329 -9.91 -5.03 -18.47
C GLU A 329 -10.98 -5.87 -19.19
N SER A 330 -10.81 -7.19 -19.28
CA SER A 330 -11.81 -8.10 -19.90
C SER A 330 -12.69 -8.86 -18.89
N ARG A 331 -13.88 -9.30 -19.33
CA ARG A 331 -14.78 -10.14 -18.50
C ARG A 331 -14.12 -11.45 -18.05
N GLU A 332 -13.28 -12.04 -18.91
CA GLU A 332 -12.53 -13.26 -18.60
C GLU A 332 -11.49 -13.02 -17.51
N GLN A 333 -10.69 -11.95 -17.64
CA GLN A 333 -9.72 -11.55 -16.62
C GLN A 333 -10.41 -11.31 -15.27
N VAL A 334 -11.58 -10.67 -15.27
CA VAL A 334 -12.38 -10.47 -14.06
C VAL A 334 -12.81 -11.80 -13.43
N SER A 335 -13.27 -12.76 -14.23
CA SER A 335 -13.67 -14.09 -13.75
C SER A 335 -12.47 -14.84 -13.14
N ARG A 336 -11.31 -14.78 -13.81
CA ARG A 336 -10.06 -15.36 -13.30
C ARG A 336 -9.63 -14.71 -11.98
N LEU A 337 -9.66 -13.38 -11.90
CA LEU A 337 -9.34 -12.65 -10.67
C LEU A 337 -10.33 -12.97 -9.55
N ARG A 338 -11.62 -13.18 -9.86
CA ARG A 338 -12.61 -13.65 -8.89
C ARG A 338 -12.23 -15.01 -8.33
N GLY A 339 -11.90 -15.98 -9.19
CA GLY A 339 -11.47 -17.31 -8.76
C GLY A 339 -10.24 -17.25 -7.85
N LEU A 340 -9.24 -16.43 -8.21
CA LEU A 340 -8.06 -16.21 -7.38
C LEU A 340 -8.38 -15.50 -6.06
N TRP A 341 -9.30 -14.53 -6.06
CA TRP A 341 -9.76 -13.84 -4.86
C TRP A 341 -10.43 -14.81 -3.88
N LEU A 342 -11.36 -15.64 -4.37
CA LEU A 342 -12.05 -16.65 -3.56
C LEU A 342 -11.04 -17.63 -2.94
N ARG A 343 -10.06 -18.10 -3.71
CA ARG A 343 -8.97 -18.96 -3.19
C ARG A 343 -8.13 -18.25 -2.14
N ARG A 344 -7.75 -17.00 -2.39
CA ARG A 344 -6.97 -16.17 -1.47
C ARG A 344 -7.69 -16.01 -0.14
N MET A 345 -8.99 -15.71 -0.17
CA MET A 345 -9.80 -15.60 1.05
C MET A 345 -10.05 -16.95 1.71
N GLY A 346 -10.26 -18.03 0.94
CA GLY A 346 -10.40 -19.39 1.49
C GLY A 346 -9.15 -19.82 2.26
N TRP A 347 -7.95 -19.60 1.73
CA TRP A 347 -6.73 -19.88 2.46
C TRP A 347 -6.52 -18.93 3.65
N LEU A 348 -6.91 -17.66 3.53
CA LEU A 348 -6.86 -16.73 4.65
C LEU A 348 -7.77 -17.18 5.79
N LEU A 349 -8.96 -17.72 5.47
CA LEU A 349 -9.87 -18.32 6.44
C LEU A 349 -9.22 -19.52 7.13
N VAL A 350 -8.60 -20.43 6.38
CA VAL A 350 -7.88 -21.58 6.96
C VAL A 350 -6.76 -21.13 7.90
N PHE A 351 -5.93 -20.17 7.49
CA PHE A 351 -4.90 -19.62 8.38
C PHE A 351 -5.48 -18.95 9.62
N GLY A 352 -6.58 -18.20 9.47
CA GLY A 352 -7.29 -17.60 10.59
C GLY A 352 -7.84 -18.64 11.55
N MET A 353 -8.40 -19.75 11.05
CA MET A 353 -8.88 -20.85 11.89
C MET A 353 -7.74 -21.51 12.67
N ILE A 354 -6.63 -21.81 12.00
CA ILE A 354 -5.43 -22.36 12.68
C ILE A 354 -4.95 -21.39 13.75
N HIS A 355 -4.84 -20.10 13.42
CA HIS A 355 -4.38 -19.07 14.35
C HIS A 355 -5.34 -18.90 15.55
N ALA A 356 -6.65 -18.78 15.30
CA ALA A 356 -7.66 -18.59 16.33
C ALA A 356 -7.69 -19.74 17.34
N TRP A 357 -7.69 -20.97 16.84
CA TRP A 357 -7.85 -22.17 17.67
C TRP A 357 -6.54 -22.61 18.33
N LEU A 358 -5.41 -22.52 17.64
CA LEU A 358 -4.13 -23.06 18.14
C LEU A 358 -3.22 -22.02 18.80
N ILE A 359 -3.38 -20.73 18.46
CA ILE A 359 -2.41 -19.68 18.86
C ILE A 359 -3.07 -18.60 19.72
N TRP A 360 -4.16 -17.97 19.29
CA TRP A 360 -4.79 -16.89 20.07
C TRP A 360 -6.21 -16.57 19.57
N TYR A 361 -7.19 -16.50 20.48
CA TYR A 361 -8.60 -16.28 20.15
C TYR A 361 -8.91 -14.89 19.58
N GLY A 362 -8.00 -13.91 19.70
CA GLY A 362 -8.15 -12.56 19.13
C GLY A 362 -7.84 -12.46 17.63
N ASP A 363 -8.07 -13.55 16.87
CA ASP A 363 -7.84 -13.59 15.43
C ASP A 363 -8.75 -12.61 14.67
N ILE A 364 -8.16 -11.89 13.69
CA ILE A 364 -8.93 -11.03 12.78
C ILE A 364 -8.98 -11.58 11.35
N LEU A 365 -8.18 -12.61 11.05
CA LEU A 365 -8.05 -13.15 9.69
C LEU A 365 -9.33 -13.85 9.23
N VAL A 366 -10.00 -14.59 10.12
CA VAL A 366 -11.32 -15.20 9.86
C VAL A 366 -12.32 -14.10 9.50
N ALA A 367 -12.41 -13.04 10.31
CA ALA A 367 -13.32 -11.95 10.04
C ALA A 367 -13.01 -11.26 8.70
N TYR A 368 -11.74 -11.04 8.38
CA TYR A 368 -11.32 -10.42 7.13
C TYR A 368 -11.61 -11.29 5.92
N ALA A 369 -11.39 -12.60 6.03
CA ALA A 369 -11.72 -13.55 4.98
C ALA A 369 -13.23 -13.56 4.70
N LEU A 370 -14.05 -13.62 5.74
CA LEU A 370 -15.52 -13.61 5.61
C LEU A 370 -16.03 -12.28 5.04
N CYS A 371 -15.60 -11.13 5.56
CA CYS A 371 -15.99 -9.83 5.01
C CYS A 371 -15.55 -9.69 3.54
N GLY A 372 -14.32 -10.15 3.23
CA GLY A 372 -13.76 -10.17 1.87
C GLY A 372 -14.54 -11.04 0.88
N LEU A 373 -15.05 -12.19 1.32
CA LEU A 373 -15.88 -13.11 0.55
C LEU A 373 -17.30 -12.61 0.36
N LEU A 374 -17.93 -12.17 1.45
CA LEU A 374 -19.37 -11.89 1.51
C LEU A 374 -19.72 -10.51 0.96
N VAL A 375 -18.86 -9.50 1.15
CA VAL A 375 -19.23 -8.10 0.87
C VAL A 375 -18.24 -7.42 -0.05
N ILE A 376 -16.95 -7.39 0.33
CA ILE A 376 -16.01 -6.43 -0.27
C ILE A 376 -15.81 -6.69 -1.77
N TRP A 377 -15.71 -7.96 -2.19
CA TRP A 377 -15.58 -8.27 -3.61
C TRP A 377 -16.74 -7.70 -4.42
N TRP A 378 -17.98 -7.85 -3.94
CA TRP A 378 -19.19 -7.50 -4.69
C TRP A 378 -19.38 -5.99 -4.79
N LEU A 379 -19.10 -5.26 -3.71
CA LEU A 379 -19.30 -3.81 -3.66
C LEU A 379 -18.12 -3.01 -4.25
N ARG A 380 -16.93 -3.61 -4.43
CA ARG A 380 -15.71 -2.90 -4.88
C ARG A 380 -15.86 -2.07 -6.16
N ARG A 381 -16.85 -2.36 -7.01
CA ARG A 381 -17.08 -1.66 -8.27
C ARG A 381 -17.90 -0.39 -8.11
N LEU A 382 -18.65 -0.23 -7.02
CA LEU A 382 -19.49 0.93 -6.78
C LEU A 382 -18.67 2.24 -6.74
N PRO A 383 -19.25 3.37 -7.18
CA PRO A 383 -18.64 4.69 -7.04
C PRO A 383 -18.25 5.00 -5.58
N PRO A 384 -17.22 5.84 -5.33
CA PRO A 384 -16.75 6.16 -3.98
C PRO A 384 -17.86 6.67 -3.04
N VAL A 385 -18.79 7.48 -3.55
CA VAL A 385 -19.91 8.02 -2.75
C VAL A 385 -20.78 6.91 -2.16
N TRP A 386 -21.16 5.92 -2.96
CA TRP A 386 -21.98 4.79 -2.50
C TRP A 386 -21.22 3.89 -1.53
N LEU A 387 -19.92 3.70 -1.74
CA LEU A 387 -19.08 2.98 -0.79
C LEU A 387 -19.03 3.67 0.59
N ILE A 388 -18.97 5.01 0.61
CA ILE A 388 -18.99 5.79 1.85
C ILE A 388 -20.37 5.70 2.53
N VAL A 389 -21.46 5.83 1.77
CA VAL A 389 -22.82 5.70 2.30
C VAL A 389 -23.03 4.32 2.91
N ILE A 390 -22.69 3.25 2.21
CA ILE A 390 -22.82 1.88 2.73
C ILE A 390 -21.89 1.66 3.93
N ALA A 391 -20.65 2.17 3.90
CA ALA A 391 -19.76 2.11 5.06
C ALA A 391 -20.36 2.81 6.29
N ALA A 392 -20.98 3.98 6.09
CA ALA A 392 -21.67 4.71 7.15
C ALA A 392 -22.89 3.94 7.67
N THR A 393 -23.66 3.27 6.81
CA THR A 393 -24.77 2.40 7.22
C THR A 393 -24.28 1.23 8.07
N PHE A 394 -23.25 0.51 7.64
CA PHE A 394 -22.66 -0.59 8.42
C PHE A 394 -22.11 -0.11 9.76
N PHE A 395 -21.49 1.08 9.78
CA PHE A 395 -21.03 1.70 11.01
C PHE A 395 -22.19 2.15 11.91
N GLY A 396 -23.28 2.65 11.35
CA GLY A 396 -24.51 2.99 12.06
C GLY A 396 -25.17 1.76 12.71
N ILE A 397 -25.21 0.62 11.99
CA ILE A 397 -25.69 -0.66 12.55
C ILE A 397 -24.77 -1.10 13.69
N HIS A 398 -23.45 -0.98 13.53
CA HIS A 398 -22.51 -1.23 14.61
C HIS A 398 -22.76 -0.35 15.85
N MET A 399 -23.06 0.95 15.67
CA MET A 399 -23.44 1.83 16.78
C MET A 399 -24.76 1.43 17.43
N LEU A 400 -25.76 1.00 16.63
CA LEU A 400 -27.03 0.52 17.15
C LEU A 400 -26.86 -0.77 17.97
N LEU A 401 -25.99 -1.68 17.53
CA LEU A 401 -25.67 -2.91 18.27
C LEU A 401 -24.93 -2.62 19.57
N LEU A 402 -24.02 -1.64 19.57
CA LEU A 402 -23.40 -1.14 20.80
C LEU A 402 -24.43 -0.55 21.78
N ALA A 403 -25.36 0.27 21.28
CA ALA A 403 -26.48 0.77 22.09
C ALA A 403 -27.36 -0.37 22.62
N GLY A 404 -27.56 -1.43 21.82
CA GLY A 404 -28.20 -2.67 22.23
C GLY A 404 -27.48 -3.37 23.38
N GLN A 405 -26.15 -3.47 23.35
CA GLN A 405 -25.36 -4.00 24.47
C GLN A 405 -25.49 -3.12 25.73
N GLY A 406 -25.54 -1.80 25.55
CA GLY A 406 -25.84 -0.85 26.62
C GLY A 406 -27.21 -1.05 27.24
N PHE A 407 -28.22 -1.25 26.41
CA PHE A 407 -29.58 -1.59 26.85
C PHE A 407 -29.62 -2.93 27.58
N GLN A 408 -28.92 -3.95 27.10
CA GLN A 408 -28.78 -5.24 27.79
C GLN A 408 -28.10 -5.08 29.15
N ALA A 409 -27.01 -4.31 29.23
CA ALA A 409 -26.34 -4.02 30.50
C ALA A 409 -27.28 -3.30 31.48
N TRP A 410 -28.03 -2.30 31.01
CA TRP A 410 -29.03 -1.59 31.81
C TRP A 410 -30.18 -2.51 32.24
N MET A 411 -30.67 -3.37 31.35
CA MET A 411 -31.69 -4.36 31.67
C MET A 411 -31.19 -5.35 32.72
N LEU A 412 -29.94 -5.79 32.68
CA LEU A 412 -29.39 -6.74 33.64
C LEU A 412 -28.99 -6.09 34.97
N PHE A 413 -28.33 -4.92 34.96
CA PHE A 413 -27.71 -4.32 36.14
C PHE A 413 -28.32 -3.00 36.59
N GLY A 414 -29.29 -2.45 35.86
CA GLY A 414 -29.98 -1.21 36.23
C GLY A 414 -30.81 -1.38 37.51
N GLU A 415 -30.69 -0.41 38.41
CA GLU A 415 -31.42 -0.39 39.69
C GLU A 415 -32.75 0.37 39.63
N SER A 416 -33.07 0.99 38.48
CA SER A 416 -34.31 1.75 38.32
C SER A 416 -35.54 0.85 38.25
N GLU A 417 -36.70 1.39 38.66
CA GLU A 417 -37.99 0.71 38.54
C GLU A 417 -38.29 0.30 37.09
N SER A 418 -37.93 1.14 36.11
CA SER A 418 -38.09 0.81 34.70
C SER A 418 -37.28 -0.41 34.27
N ALA A 419 -36.05 -0.58 34.77
CA ALA A 419 -35.26 -1.78 34.49
C ALA A 419 -35.89 -3.03 35.12
N ALA A 420 -36.43 -2.91 36.34
CA ALA A 420 -37.17 -3.97 36.99
C ALA A 420 -38.44 -4.36 36.21
N GLN A 421 -39.24 -3.38 35.77
CA GLN A 421 -40.42 -3.62 34.94
C GLN A 421 -40.09 -4.31 33.62
N MET A 422 -39.00 -3.93 32.95
CA MET A 422 -38.57 -4.56 31.70
C MET A 422 -38.16 -6.03 31.90
N ARG A 423 -37.48 -6.37 33.01
CA ARG A 423 -37.18 -7.79 33.36
C ARG A 423 -38.45 -8.61 33.52
N THR A 424 -39.44 -8.04 34.21
CA THR A 424 -40.75 -8.68 34.39
C THR A 424 -41.47 -8.85 33.06
N GLN A 425 -41.50 -7.83 32.20
CA GLN A 425 -42.11 -7.91 30.87
C GLN A 425 -41.42 -8.94 29.96
N ALA A 426 -40.10 -9.10 30.11
CA ALA A 426 -39.34 -10.10 29.38
C ALA A 426 -39.48 -11.52 29.94
N ASN A 427 -40.30 -11.73 30.99
CA ASN A 427 -40.53 -13.01 31.66
C ASN A 427 -39.22 -13.73 32.07
N MET A 428 -38.19 -12.98 32.48
CA MET A 428 -36.93 -13.58 32.93
C MET A 428 -37.11 -14.25 34.29
N THR A 429 -36.77 -15.53 34.41
CA THR A 429 -36.71 -16.19 35.72
C THR A 429 -35.55 -15.63 36.56
N ALA A 430 -35.63 -15.79 37.87
CA ALA A 430 -34.55 -15.38 38.77
C ALA A 430 -33.21 -16.07 38.43
N GLU A 431 -33.28 -17.34 38.04
CA GLU A 431 -32.13 -18.14 37.58
C GLU A 431 -31.54 -17.58 36.28
N GLN A 432 -32.36 -17.36 35.25
CA GLN A 432 -31.90 -16.78 33.98
C GLN A 432 -31.27 -15.39 34.16
N LEU A 433 -31.84 -14.56 35.04
CA LEU A 433 -31.29 -13.26 35.37
C LEU A 433 -29.95 -13.37 36.11
N ALA A 434 -29.83 -14.31 37.04
CA ALA A 434 -28.59 -14.56 37.76
C ALA A 434 -27.49 -15.05 36.81
N ASP A 435 -27.80 -16.01 35.93
CA ASP A 435 -26.87 -16.55 34.95
C ASP A 435 -26.42 -15.48 33.95
N ALA A 436 -27.34 -14.68 33.41
CA ALA A 436 -27.02 -13.60 32.48
C ALA A 436 -26.14 -12.51 33.14
N ARG A 437 -26.40 -12.19 34.42
CA ARG A 437 -25.55 -11.26 35.18
C ARG A 437 -24.17 -11.85 35.43
N LEU A 438 -24.08 -13.11 35.82
CA LEU A 438 -22.82 -13.78 36.08
C LEU A 438 -21.97 -13.82 34.81
N ALA A 439 -22.56 -14.22 33.68
CA ALA A 439 -21.89 -14.26 32.38
C ALA A 439 -21.31 -12.89 32.01
N MET A 440 -22.06 -11.79 32.20
CA MET A 440 -21.58 -10.46 31.86
C MET A 440 -20.55 -9.91 32.86
N GLN A 441 -20.70 -10.19 34.16
CA GLN A 441 -19.75 -9.77 35.20
C GLN A 441 -18.38 -10.42 35.01
N GLN A 442 -18.31 -11.71 34.65
CA GLN A 442 -17.06 -12.42 34.44
C GLN A 442 -16.12 -11.77 33.41
N PHE A 443 -16.67 -11.06 32.41
CA PHE A 443 -15.89 -10.38 31.36
C PHE A 443 -15.57 -8.92 31.66
N MET A 444 -16.20 -8.28 32.65
CA MET A 444 -16.09 -6.84 32.91
C MET A 444 -15.58 -6.52 34.31
N THR A 445 -16.09 -7.24 35.31
CA THR A 445 -15.81 -7.06 36.74
C THR A 445 -15.79 -8.42 37.43
N PRO A 446 -14.84 -9.32 37.07
CA PRO A 446 -14.74 -10.63 37.70
C PRO A 446 -14.43 -10.47 39.19
N THR A 447 -14.91 -11.42 40.00
CA THR A 447 -14.51 -11.50 41.41
C THR A 447 -13.01 -11.82 41.52
N ALA A 448 -12.40 -11.57 42.68
CA ALA A 448 -10.99 -11.89 42.91
C ALA A 448 -10.69 -13.38 42.66
N SER A 449 -11.61 -14.29 43.00
CA SER A 449 -11.49 -15.72 42.74
C SER A 449 -11.56 -16.05 41.24
N GLN A 450 -12.53 -15.49 40.53
CA GLN A 450 -12.67 -15.67 39.07
C GLN A 450 -11.46 -15.11 38.32
N TYR A 451 -10.95 -13.96 38.74
CA TYR A 451 -9.74 -13.37 38.16
C TYR A 451 -8.53 -14.27 38.38
N ALA A 452 -8.35 -14.81 39.60
CA ALA A 452 -7.26 -15.73 39.92
C ALA A 452 -7.35 -17.03 39.12
N GLU A 453 -8.55 -17.57 38.90
CA GLU A 453 -8.80 -18.76 38.08
C GLU A 453 -8.48 -18.51 36.59
N GLN A 454 -8.92 -17.38 36.04
CA GLN A 454 -8.57 -16.98 34.67
C GLN A 454 -7.06 -16.79 34.52
N LEU A 455 -6.39 -16.19 35.52
CA LEU A 455 -4.94 -16.04 35.52
C LEU A 455 -4.20 -17.38 35.63
N ALA A 456 -4.70 -18.30 36.46
CA ALA A 456 -4.18 -19.67 36.56
C ALA A 456 -4.28 -20.39 35.21
N THR A 457 -5.40 -20.23 34.50
CA THR A 457 -5.59 -20.79 33.15
C THR A 457 -4.53 -20.27 32.16
N LEU A 458 -4.25 -18.96 32.17
CA LEU A 458 -3.19 -18.37 31.32
C LEU A 458 -1.80 -18.93 31.67
N ARG A 459 -1.53 -19.14 32.96
CA ARG A 459 -0.30 -19.75 33.48
C ARG A 459 -0.28 -21.28 33.39
N GLY A 460 -1.35 -21.88 32.88
CA GLY A 460 -1.49 -23.32 32.70
C GLY A 460 -0.71 -23.86 31.50
N GLY A 461 -0.82 -25.17 31.30
CA GLY A 461 -0.23 -25.85 30.15
C GLY A 461 -0.93 -25.48 28.82
N TRP A 462 -0.38 -25.94 27.69
CA TRP A 462 -0.95 -25.63 26.38
C TRP A 462 -2.38 -26.17 26.22
N MET A 463 -2.65 -27.38 26.74
CA MET A 463 -3.98 -28.01 26.64
C MET A 463 -5.06 -27.27 27.45
N GLU A 464 -4.70 -26.77 28.63
CA GLU A 464 -5.59 -25.96 29.46
C GLU A 464 -5.92 -24.63 28.78
N ASN A 465 -4.87 -23.94 28.29
CA ASN A 465 -5.04 -22.74 27.46
C ASN A 465 -5.86 -23.01 26.19
N PHE A 466 -5.70 -24.17 25.55
CA PHE A 466 -6.44 -24.54 24.35
C PHE A 466 -7.95 -24.66 24.62
N ARG A 467 -8.37 -25.27 25.74
CA ARG A 467 -9.80 -25.38 26.09
C ARG A 467 -10.44 -24.00 26.27
N HIS A 468 -9.82 -23.15 27.08
CA HIS A 468 -10.28 -21.78 27.28
C HIS A 468 -10.28 -20.97 25.97
N ARG A 469 -9.22 -21.10 25.17
CA ARG A 469 -9.12 -20.45 23.86
C ARG A 469 -10.22 -20.94 22.91
N ALA A 470 -10.56 -22.23 22.90
CA ALA A 470 -11.61 -22.78 22.05
C ALA A 470 -12.98 -22.17 22.37
N GLU A 471 -13.34 -22.07 23.65
CA GLU A 471 -14.57 -21.41 24.10
C GLU A 471 -14.62 -19.94 23.67
N MET A 472 -13.53 -19.20 23.91
CA MET A 472 -13.43 -17.80 23.49
C MET A 472 -13.47 -17.65 21.97
N THR A 473 -12.88 -18.58 21.24
CA THR A 473 -12.86 -18.58 19.77
C THR A 473 -14.26 -18.81 19.21
N ILE A 474 -15.02 -19.74 19.77
CA ILE A 474 -16.42 -19.99 19.39
C ILE A 474 -17.24 -18.72 19.60
N MET A 475 -17.14 -18.10 20.78
CA MET A 475 -17.84 -16.84 21.07
C MET A 475 -17.44 -15.72 20.09
N MET A 476 -16.14 -15.58 19.80
CA MET A 476 -15.64 -14.54 18.88
C MET A 476 -16.11 -14.76 17.43
N GLN A 477 -16.08 -16.00 16.94
CA GLN A 477 -16.42 -16.34 15.55
C GLN A 477 -17.93 -16.43 15.31
N THR A 478 -18.74 -16.57 16.36
CA THR A 478 -20.21 -16.61 16.26
C THR A 478 -20.83 -15.29 16.71
N MET A 479 -20.91 -15.07 18.02
CA MET A 479 -21.61 -13.93 18.62
C MET A 479 -20.90 -12.61 18.33
N ALA A 480 -19.61 -12.50 18.65
CA ALA A 480 -18.88 -11.25 18.42
C ALA A 480 -18.79 -10.92 16.93
N PHE A 481 -18.62 -11.93 16.07
CA PHE A 481 -18.63 -11.73 14.62
C PHE A 481 -19.97 -11.16 14.13
N ALA A 482 -21.08 -11.85 14.41
CA ALA A 482 -22.40 -11.48 13.91
C ALA A 482 -22.91 -10.14 14.46
N PHE A 483 -22.63 -9.85 15.73
CA PHE A 483 -23.20 -8.69 16.43
C PHE A 483 -22.22 -7.54 16.64
N TYR A 484 -20.96 -7.65 16.21
CA TYR A 484 -19.98 -6.59 16.41
C TYR A 484 -18.93 -6.49 15.28
N ILE A 485 -18.10 -7.52 15.12
CA ILE A 485 -16.89 -7.46 14.28
C ILE A 485 -17.26 -7.30 12.80
N PHE A 486 -18.24 -8.06 12.29
CA PHE A 486 -18.64 -8.02 10.88
C PHE A 486 -19.01 -6.60 10.42
N TRP A 487 -19.86 -5.92 11.20
CA TRP A 487 -20.38 -4.60 10.86
C TRP A 487 -19.27 -3.55 10.83
N ARG A 488 -18.46 -3.51 11.88
CA ARG A 488 -17.36 -2.56 12.01
C ARG A 488 -16.27 -2.80 10.97
N VAL A 489 -15.81 -4.04 10.83
CA VAL A 489 -14.74 -4.40 9.88
C VAL A 489 -15.19 -4.13 8.45
N THR A 490 -16.41 -4.51 8.08
CA THR A 490 -16.95 -4.24 6.74
C THR A 490 -17.04 -2.74 6.47
N ALA A 491 -17.52 -1.93 7.42
CA ALA A 491 -17.53 -0.48 7.30
C ALA A 491 -16.14 0.08 7.00
N MET A 492 -15.13 -0.32 7.79
CA MET A 492 -13.75 0.14 7.60
C MET A 492 -13.16 -0.35 6.27
N MET A 493 -13.38 -1.60 5.88
CA MET A 493 -12.91 -2.11 4.59
C MET A 493 -13.52 -1.33 3.42
N LEU A 494 -14.82 -1.05 3.44
CA LEU A 494 -15.51 -0.27 2.40
C LEU A 494 -15.01 1.19 2.36
N LEU A 495 -14.78 1.81 3.52
CA LEU A 495 -14.16 3.12 3.61
C LEU A 495 -12.76 3.09 2.97
N GLY A 496 -11.97 2.05 3.23
CA GLY A 496 -10.67 1.84 2.59
C GLY A 496 -10.74 1.71 1.07
N VAL A 497 -11.72 0.97 0.54
CA VAL A 497 -12.02 0.89 -0.91
C VAL A 497 -12.31 2.29 -1.47
N ALA A 498 -13.18 3.06 -0.82
CA ALA A 498 -13.56 4.41 -1.25
C ALA A 498 -12.36 5.37 -1.26
N LEU A 499 -11.61 5.43 -0.15
CA LEU A 499 -10.45 6.30 -0.01
C LEU A 499 -9.32 5.96 -0.98
N THR A 500 -9.17 4.69 -1.34
CA THR A 500 -8.23 4.24 -2.39
C THR A 500 -8.66 4.72 -3.77
N LYS A 501 -9.96 4.69 -4.08
CA LYS A 501 -10.50 5.24 -5.33
C LYS A 501 -10.38 6.76 -5.41
N MET A 502 -10.45 7.43 -4.27
CA MET A 502 -10.26 8.88 -4.17
C MET A 502 -8.77 9.30 -4.14
N GLY A 503 -7.83 8.37 -4.30
CA GLY A 503 -6.39 8.67 -4.30
C GLY A 503 -5.82 9.02 -2.92
N VAL A 504 -6.57 8.82 -1.82
CA VAL A 504 -6.14 9.17 -0.46
C VAL A 504 -5.17 8.13 0.09
N LEU A 505 -5.47 6.83 -0.03
CA LEU A 505 -4.57 5.78 0.48
C LEU A 505 -3.37 5.51 -0.43
N THR A 506 -3.47 5.81 -1.73
CA THR A 506 -2.38 5.67 -2.71
C THR A 506 -1.37 6.82 -2.69
N GLY A 507 -1.58 7.82 -1.84
CA GLY A 507 -0.65 8.94 -1.72
C GLY A 507 -0.77 9.99 -2.85
N GLU A 508 -1.82 9.94 -3.67
CA GLU A 508 -1.99 10.83 -4.85
C GLU A 508 -2.36 12.27 -4.47
N ARG A 509 -2.92 12.49 -3.26
CA ARG A 509 -3.27 13.84 -2.78
C ARG A 509 -2.03 14.66 -2.39
N SER A 510 -2.21 15.97 -2.26
CA SER A 510 -1.14 16.91 -1.90
C SER A 510 -0.64 16.71 -0.45
N ALA A 511 0.59 17.10 -0.14
CA ALA A 511 1.10 17.02 1.23
C ALA A 511 0.26 17.86 2.22
N ARG A 512 -0.22 19.03 1.78
CA ARG A 512 -1.12 19.89 2.57
C ARG A 512 -2.41 19.17 2.94
N PHE A 513 -3.00 18.41 2.00
CA PHE A 513 -4.20 17.63 2.28
C PHE A 513 -3.97 16.65 3.45
N TYR A 514 -2.86 15.93 3.45
CA TYR A 514 -2.55 14.97 4.52
C TYR A 514 -2.22 15.65 5.86
N ALA A 515 -1.56 16.80 5.85
CA ALA A 515 -1.33 17.60 7.05
C ALA A 515 -2.67 18.08 7.66
N VAL A 516 -3.58 18.59 6.83
CA VAL A 516 -4.93 19.00 7.28
C VAL A 516 -5.72 17.79 7.78
N LEU A 517 -5.66 16.65 7.08
CA LEU A 517 -6.32 15.42 7.50
C LEU A 517 -5.81 14.95 8.88
N ALA A 518 -4.50 15.04 9.12
CA ALA A 518 -3.88 14.74 10.41
C ALA A 518 -4.44 15.64 11.52
N VAL A 519 -4.38 16.96 11.31
CA VAL A 519 -4.82 17.97 12.29
C VAL A 519 -6.31 17.84 12.58
N VAL A 520 -7.17 17.81 11.56
CA VAL A 520 -8.63 17.71 11.74
C VAL A 520 -9.00 16.38 12.40
N GLY A 521 -8.39 15.28 11.96
CA GLY A 521 -8.64 13.96 12.53
C GLY A 521 -8.31 13.89 14.02
N TYR A 522 -7.18 14.47 14.43
CA TYR A 522 -6.79 14.52 15.84
C TYR A 522 -7.59 15.53 16.67
N LEU A 523 -7.88 16.72 16.13
CA LEU A 523 -8.67 17.74 16.81
C LEU A 523 -10.10 17.31 17.09
N ILE A 524 -10.69 16.48 16.23
CA ILE A 524 -12.03 15.93 16.46
C ILE A 524 -11.92 14.68 17.33
N GLY A 525 -11.09 13.72 16.94
CA GLY A 525 -11.11 12.38 17.53
C GLY A 525 -10.52 12.28 18.92
N ILE A 526 -9.40 12.97 19.21
CA ILE A 526 -8.73 12.87 20.51
C ILE A 526 -9.64 13.44 21.63
N PRO A 527 -10.24 14.63 21.50
CA PRO A 527 -11.18 15.13 22.51
C PRO A 527 -12.39 14.21 22.71
N THR A 528 -12.95 13.63 21.65
CA THR A 528 -14.06 12.66 21.79
C THR A 528 -13.66 11.44 22.61
N ILE A 529 -12.45 10.88 22.39
CA ILE A 529 -11.97 9.74 23.15
C ILE A 529 -11.65 10.13 24.61
N ILE A 530 -11.00 11.29 24.82
CA ILE A 530 -10.73 11.81 26.17
C ILE A 530 -12.03 12.00 26.96
N ALA A 531 -13.06 12.57 26.33
CA ALA A 531 -14.38 12.70 26.95
C ALA A 531 -14.93 11.32 27.38
N GLY A 532 -14.77 10.29 26.56
CA GLY A 532 -15.14 8.91 26.90
C GLY A 532 -14.33 8.33 28.06
N ILE A 533 -13.02 8.56 28.09
CA ILE A 533 -12.16 8.11 29.20
C ILE A 533 -12.60 8.78 30.51
N LEU A 534 -12.76 10.12 30.51
CA LEU A 534 -13.19 10.88 31.68
C LEU A 534 -14.61 10.47 32.12
N PHE A 535 -15.51 10.19 31.18
CA PHE A 535 -16.83 9.65 31.47
C PHE A 535 -16.74 8.29 32.17
N ASN A 536 -15.92 7.37 31.67
CA ASN A 536 -15.76 6.05 32.28
C ASN A 536 -15.09 6.14 33.66
N GLU A 537 -14.06 6.97 33.82
CA GLU A 537 -13.39 7.18 35.10
C GLU A 537 -14.31 7.80 36.16
N SER A 538 -15.06 8.84 35.80
CA SER A 538 -16.01 9.51 36.72
C SER A 538 -17.13 8.60 37.19
N HIS A 539 -17.43 7.52 36.45
CA HIS A 539 -18.40 6.50 36.83
C HIS A 539 -17.74 5.20 37.33
N GLY A 540 -16.44 5.22 37.64
CA GLY A 540 -15.72 4.06 38.17
C GLY A 540 -15.74 2.83 37.27
N PHE A 541 -15.82 3.02 35.94
CA PHE A 541 -15.99 1.96 34.95
C PHE A 541 -17.23 1.08 35.17
N ASN A 542 -18.31 1.65 35.72
CA ASN A 542 -19.58 0.95 35.92
C ASN A 542 -20.08 0.30 34.62
N ILE A 543 -20.51 -0.97 34.71
CA ILE A 543 -20.87 -1.80 33.56
C ILE A 543 -22.00 -1.20 32.70
N VAL A 544 -23.01 -0.60 33.32
CA VAL A 544 -24.15 0.00 32.62
C VAL A 544 -23.72 1.28 31.88
N LYS A 545 -22.93 2.12 32.54
CA LYS A 545 -22.45 3.40 31.96
C LYS A 545 -21.44 3.15 30.85
N PHE A 546 -20.51 2.24 31.08
CA PHE A 546 -19.51 1.83 30.10
C PHE A 546 -20.18 1.26 28.84
N ALA A 547 -21.09 0.29 29.00
CA ALA A 547 -21.76 -0.33 27.87
C ALA A 547 -22.76 0.60 27.16
N GLY A 548 -23.47 1.43 27.93
CA GLY A 548 -24.46 2.38 27.43
C GLY A 548 -23.88 3.49 26.56
N LEU A 549 -22.83 4.16 27.04
CA LEU A 549 -22.29 5.34 26.38
C LEU A 549 -20.76 5.31 26.28
N GLY A 550 -20.08 4.78 27.29
CA GLY A 550 -18.61 4.77 27.39
C GLY A 550 -17.90 4.18 26.17
N MET A 551 -18.35 3.03 25.67
CA MET A 551 -17.80 2.39 24.47
C MET A 551 -18.01 3.21 23.20
N GLY A 552 -19.12 3.94 23.11
CA GLY A 552 -19.50 4.73 21.93
C GLY A 552 -18.52 5.85 21.63
N PHE A 553 -17.97 6.50 22.67
CA PHE A 553 -16.97 7.56 22.50
C PHE A 553 -15.72 7.09 21.75
N ASN A 554 -15.13 5.96 22.17
CA ASN A 554 -13.96 5.42 21.47
C ASN A 554 -14.34 4.91 20.08
N ALA A 555 -15.51 4.29 19.92
CA ALA A 555 -15.93 3.79 18.61
C ALA A 555 -16.09 4.91 17.57
N VAL A 556 -16.73 6.02 17.95
CA VAL A 556 -16.90 7.20 17.09
C VAL A 556 -15.59 7.97 16.92
N GLY A 557 -14.89 8.26 18.02
CA GLY A 557 -13.62 9.00 18.00
C GLY A 557 -12.49 8.26 17.29
N ALA A 558 -12.56 6.93 17.19
CA ALA A 558 -11.57 6.14 16.48
C ALA A 558 -11.50 6.46 14.99
N VAL A 559 -12.62 6.75 14.32
CA VAL A 559 -12.63 7.04 12.88
C VAL A 559 -11.79 8.28 12.53
N PRO A 560 -12.03 9.47 13.13
CA PRO A 560 -11.21 10.64 12.85
C PRO A 560 -9.76 10.50 13.32
N VAL A 561 -9.46 9.87 14.48
CA VAL A 561 -8.06 9.63 14.88
C VAL A 561 -7.36 8.69 13.89
N MET A 562 -8.04 7.65 13.41
CA MET A 562 -7.50 6.73 12.40
C MET A 562 -7.20 7.45 11.08
N LEU A 563 -8.09 8.34 10.62
CA LEU A 563 -7.81 9.21 9.48
C LEU A 563 -6.67 10.19 9.78
N GLY A 564 -6.55 10.63 11.03
CA GLY A 564 -5.43 11.41 11.53
C GLY A 564 -4.09 10.67 11.36
N HIS A 565 -4.04 9.39 11.71
CA HIS A 565 -2.88 8.52 11.48
C HIS A 565 -2.55 8.39 9.99
N VAL A 566 -3.56 8.20 9.13
CA VAL A 566 -3.35 8.19 7.66
C VAL A 566 -2.73 9.51 7.20
N GLY A 567 -3.28 10.65 7.65
CA GLY A 567 -2.76 11.98 7.37
C GLY A 567 -1.31 12.13 7.79
N LEU A 568 -1.00 11.83 9.05
CA LEU A 568 0.33 11.99 9.62
C LEU A 568 1.37 11.12 8.90
N VAL A 569 1.09 9.82 8.75
CA VAL A 569 2.04 8.87 8.16
C VAL A 569 2.31 9.22 6.70
N VAL A 570 1.26 9.49 5.90
CA VAL A 570 1.46 9.82 4.49
C VAL A 570 2.12 11.19 4.31
N PHE A 571 1.84 12.17 5.18
CA PHE A 571 2.56 13.44 5.20
C PHE A 571 4.07 13.25 5.47
N VAL A 572 4.44 12.45 6.47
CA VAL A 572 5.85 12.12 6.76
C VAL A 572 6.51 11.43 5.57
N VAL A 573 5.85 10.45 4.94
CA VAL A 573 6.36 9.78 3.74
C VAL A 573 6.57 10.77 2.58
N LYS A 574 5.62 11.69 2.36
CA LYS A 574 5.71 12.66 1.25
C LYS A 574 6.74 13.76 1.50
N SER A 575 6.93 14.18 2.75
CA SER A 575 7.94 15.18 3.12
C SER A 575 9.37 14.64 3.04
N GLY A 576 9.55 13.31 3.04
CA GLY A 576 10.86 12.67 3.08
C GLY A 576 11.54 12.71 4.46
N LEU A 577 10.82 13.20 5.48
CA LEU A 577 11.24 13.14 6.86
C LEU A 577 11.30 11.68 7.32
N LEU A 578 12.27 11.37 8.19
CA LEU A 578 12.41 10.04 8.80
C LEU A 578 12.49 8.89 7.76
N THR A 579 13.11 9.13 6.60
CA THR A 579 13.21 8.13 5.51
C THR A 579 13.72 6.75 5.97
N PRO A 580 14.74 6.61 6.84
CA PRO A 580 15.15 5.31 7.36
C PRO A 580 14.03 4.58 8.12
N VAL A 581 13.26 5.32 8.92
CA VAL A 581 12.14 4.79 9.71
C VAL A 581 10.99 4.38 8.80
N THR A 582 10.58 5.24 7.85
CA THR A 582 9.49 4.91 6.92
C THR A 582 9.85 3.73 6.02
N ASN A 583 11.10 3.61 5.60
CA ASN A 583 11.59 2.45 4.86
C ASN A 583 11.51 1.17 5.71
N ALA A 584 11.93 1.22 6.98
CA ALA A 584 11.87 0.08 7.88
C ALA A 584 10.41 -0.35 8.14
N LEU A 585 9.51 0.61 8.38
CA LEU A 585 8.08 0.36 8.56
C LEU A 585 7.44 -0.22 7.29
N ALA A 586 7.85 0.21 6.09
CA ALA A 586 7.40 -0.41 4.85
C ALA A 586 7.79 -1.89 4.77
N ARG A 587 9.01 -2.26 5.22
CA ARG A 587 9.43 -3.67 5.27
C ARG A 587 8.56 -4.49 6.23
N VAL A 588 8.21 -3.92 7.39
CA VAL A 588 7.26 -4.54 8.31
C VAL A 588 5.91 -4.76 7.64
N GLY A 589 5.40 -3.77 6.90
CA GLY A 589 4.14 -3.85 6.17
C GLY A 589 4.13 -4.83 4.99
N GLN A 590 5.28 -5.05 4.34
CA GLN A 590 5.46 -6.06 3.30
C GLN A 590 5.47 -7.49 3.86
N MET A 591 5.79 -7.64 5.15
CA MET A 591 5.73 -8.89 5.91
C MET A 591 4.58 -8.89 6.91
N ALA A 592 3.49 -8.18 6.62
CA ALA A 592 2.43 -7.97 7.60
C ALA A 592 1.76 -9.25 8.11
N PHE A 593 1.58 -10.26 7.24
CA PHE A 593 0.98 -11.52 7.63
C PHE A 593 1.95 -12.37 8.48
N THR A 594 3.24 -12.42 8.10
CA THR A 594 4.28 -13.07 8.92
C THR A 594 4.42 -12.40 10.29
N ASN A 595 4.49 -11.07 10.32
CA ASN A 595 4.64 -10.29 11.55
C ASN A 595 3.41 -10.42 12.45
N TYR A 596 2.20 -10.47 11.89
CA TYR A 596 0.97 -10.71 12.65
C TYR A 596 1.00 -12.07 13.38
N LEU A 597 1.30 -13.15 12.66
CA LEU A 597 1.35 -14.49 13.27
C LEU A 597 2.44 -14.58 14.33
N THR A 598 3.61 -14.00 14.07
CA THR A 598 4.72 -14.04 15.01
C THR A 598 4.56 -13.12 16.21
N GLN A 599 3.76 -12.04 16.12
CA GLN A 599 3.34 -11.28 17.31
C GLN A 599 2.59 -12.16 18.29
N SER A 600 1.58 -12.90 17.81
CA SER A 600 0.80 -13.80 18.67
C SER A 600 1.64 -14.96 19.20
N ILE A 601 2.53 -15.54 18.39
CA ILE A 601 3.44 -16.62 18.82
C ILE A 601 4.39 -16.10 19.90
N LEU A 602 5.05 -14.97 19.69
CA LEU A 602 5.97 -14.39 20.67
C LEU A 602 5.25 -14.02 21.96
N ALA A 603 4.08 -13.37 21.87
CA ALA A 603 3.31 -13.00 23.05
C ALA A 603 2.81 -14.21 23.83
N SER A 604 2.30 -15.24 23.15
CA SER A 604 1.89 -16.49 23.82
C SER A 604 3.06 -17.20 24.49
N LEU A 605 4.24 -17.24 23.85
CA LEU A 605 5.46 -17.79 24.46
C LEU A 605 5.97 -16.95 25.63
N ILE A 606 5.76 -15.64 25.64
CA ILE A 606 6.21 -14.76 26.74
C ILE A 606 5.27 -14.86 27.94
N PHE A 607 3.95 -14.84 27.73
CA PHE A 607 2.99 -14.71 28.83
C PHE A 607 2.38 -16.03 29.29
N TYR A 608 2.14 -16.99 28.40
CA TYR A 608 1.43 -18.21 28.80
C TYR A 608 2.35 -19.23 29.47
N GLY A 609 1.75 -20.09 30.31
CA GLY A 609 2.48 -21.05 31.15
C GLY A 609 3.28 -22.11 30.40
N PHE A 610 2.89 -22.45 29.17
CA PHE A 610 3.67 -23.34 28.31
C PHE A 610 4.92 -22.67 27.70
N GLY A 611 5.08 -21.37 27.88
CA GLY A 611 6.26 -20.58 27.51
C GLY A 611 7.03 -20.12 28.74
N LEU A 612 7.17 -18.80 28.92
CA LEU A 612 7.83 -18.19 30.09
C LEU A 612 6.89 -17.91 31.26
N GLY A 613 5.57 -17.98 31.07
CA GLY A 613 4.58 -17.89 32.15
C GLY A 613 4.40 -16.51 32.80
N PHE A 614 4.78 -15.41 32.13
CA PHE A 614 4.73 -14.06 32.72
C PHE A 614 3.34 -13.40 32.75
N ALA A 615 2.25 -14.12 32.47
CA ALA A 615 0.90 -13.58 32.61
C ALA A 615 0.69 -13.05 34.04
N GLY A 616 0.16 -11.84 34.17
CA GLY A 616 -0.10 -11.15 35.44
C GLY A 616 1.13 -10.51 36.12
N GLU A 617 2.34 -10.76 35.62
CA GLU A 617 3.58 -10.27 36.27
C GLU A 617 3.92 -8.82 35.91
N PHE A 618 3.47 -8.35 34.74
CA PHE A 618 3.77 -7.00 34.26
C PHE A 618 2.58 -6.05 34.42
N ASN A 619 2.85 -4.86 34.98
CA ASN A 619 1.93 -3.73 34.89
C ASN A 619 1.82 -3.22 33.45
N ARG A 620 0.99 -2.18 33.21
CA ARG A 620 0.69 -1.72 31.85
C ARG A 620 1.93 -1.19 31.15
N LEU A 621 2.79 -0.47 31.88
CA LEU A 621 4.07 -0.02 31.32
C LEU A 621 5.01 -1.19 30.99
N GLY A 622 5.11 -2.18 31.86
CA GLY A 622 5.91 -3.40 31.63
C GLY A 622 5.44 -4.19 30.41
N GLN A 623 4.12 -4.27 30.19
CA GLN A 623 3.56 -4.86 28.97
C GLN A 623 3.98 -4.09 27.71
N GLN A 624 4.05 -2.75 27.79
CA GLN A 624 4.58 -1.95 26.69
C GLN A 624 6.09 -2.19 26.49
N ALA A 625 6.89 -2.43 27.54
CA ALA A 625 8.29 -2.81 27.33
C ALA A 625 8.42 -4.08 26.45
N VAL A 626 7.52 -5.07 26.64
CA VAL A 626 7.43 -6.25 25.76
C VAL A 626 7.05 -5.86 24.33
N VAL A 627 6.11 -4.94 24.14
CA VAL A 627 5.75 -4.40 22.81
C VAL A 627 6.95 -3.82 22.10
N TRP A 628 7.75 -3.01 22.79
CA TRP A 628 8.91 -2.34 22.20
C TRP A 628 10.01 -3.34 21.85
N PHE A 629 10.20 -4.37 22.69
CA PHE A 629 11.09 -5.49 22.39
C PHE A 629 10.65 -6.24 21.12
N VAL A 630 9.38 -6.66 21.05
CA VAL A 630 8.85 -7.37 19.88
C VAL A 630 8.92 -6.50 18.62
N TRP A 631 8.61 -5.19 18.72
CA TRP A 631 8.76 -4.25 17.62
C TRP A 631 10.20 -4.18 17.13
N ALA A 632 11.18 -4.07 18.03
CA ALA A 632 12.59 -4.00 17.66
C ALA A 632 13.02 -5.27 16.88
N VAL A 633 12.70 -6.45 17.42
CA VAL A 633 12.95 -7.74 16.74
C VAL A 633 12.26 -7.77 15.38
N GLN A 634 10.98 -7.37 15.32
CA GLN A 634 10.19 -7.42 14.10
C GLN A 634 10.55 -6.40 13.03
N ILE A 635 11.13 -5.27 13.42
CA ILE A 635 11.67 -4.30 12.47
C ILE A 635 13.00 -4.83 11.91
N LEU A 636 13.90 -5.26 12.78
CA LEU A 636 15.24 -5.75 12.40
C LEU A 636 15.16 -6.95 11.47
N TRP A 637 14.38 -7.97 11.83
CA TRP A 637 14.27 -9.17 11.00
C TRP A 637 13.54 -8.90 9.67
N SER A 638 12.59 -7.95 9.60
CA SER A 638 11.83 -7.67 8.36
C SER A 638 12.75 -7.00 7.34
N VAL A 639 13.61 -6.09 7.82
CA VAL A 639 14.66 -5.46 7.00
C VAL A 639 15.68 -6.51 6.55
N ALA A 640 16.21 -7.32 7.47
CA ALA A 640 17.22 -8.33 7.17
C ALA A 640 16.70 -9.45 6.25
N TRP A 641 15.44 -9.84 6.41
CA TRP A 641 14.77 -10.89 5.65
C TRP A 641 14.49 -10.44 4.21
N LEU A 642 13.85 -9.28 4.04
CA LEU A 642 13.52 -8.76 2.70
C LEU A 642 14.74 -8.21 1.93
N ALA A 643 15.92 -8.17 2.55
CA ALA A 643 17.17 -8.00 1.83
C ALA A 643 17.51 -9.22 0.96
N ARG A 644 17.14 -10.44 1.41
CA ARG A 644 17.48 -11.72 0.77
C ARG A 644 16.28 -12.36 0.05
N PHE A 645 15.09 -12.19 0.60
CA PHE A 645 13.87 -12.83 0.13
C PHE A 645 12.87 -11.85 -0.49
N ARG A 646 11.95 -12.36 -1.32
CA ARG A 646 10.94 -11.57 -2.01
C ARG A 646 9.70 -11.30 -1.15
N PHE A 647 9.37 -12.21 -0.24
CA PHE A 647 8.19 -12.20 0.61
C PHE A 647 8.55 -12.64 2.03
N GLY A 648 7.71 -12.35 3.02
CA GLY A 648 7.76 -13.09 4.29
C GLY A 648 7.30 -14.54 4.10
N PRO A 649 7.67 -15.46 5.00
CA PRO A 649 7.29 -16.88 4.91
C PRO A 649 5.78 -17.11 4.77
N ALA A 650 4.96 -16.43 5.57
CA ALA A 650 3.51 -16.60 5.52
C ALA A 650 2.90 -16.02 4.25
N GLU A 651 3.40 -14.87 3.77
CA GLU A 651 3.00 -14.27 2.50
C GLU A 651 3.35 -15.17 1.32
N TRP A 652 4.55 -15.77 1.35
CA TRP A 652 5.00 -16.72 0.33
C TRP A 652 4.12 -17.95 0.29
N LEU A 653 3.83 -18.56 1.46
CA LEU A 653 2.99 -19.74 1.57
C LEU A 653 1.57 -19.43 1.06
N TRP A 654 0.98 -18.34 1.55
CA TRP A 654 -0.35 -17.90 1.14
C TRP A 654 -0.44 -17.64 -0.36
N ARG A 655 0.57 -16.99 -0.94
CA ARG A 655 0.63 -16.75 -2.39
C ARG A 655 0.78 -18.06 -3.15
N SER A 656 1.67 -18.95 -2.71
CA SER A 656 1.90 -20.24 -3.37
C SER A 656 0.64 -21.11 -3.39
N LEU A 657 -0.09 -21.16 -2.26
CA LEU A 657 -1.37 -21.85 -2.14
C LEU A 657 -2.49 -21.19 -2.97
N THR A 658 -2.51 -19.87 -3.08
CA THR A 658 -3.50 -19.15 -3.92
C THR A 658 -3.34 -19.52 -5.40
N TYR A 659 -2.11 -19.59 -5.88
CA TYR A 659 -1.79 -19.89 -7.29
C TYR A 659 -1.59 -21.38 -7.58
N TRP A 660 -1.59 -22.24 -6.55
CA TRP A 660 -1.27 -23.67 -6.66
C TRP A 660 0.11 -23.90 -7.31
N LYS A 661 1.05 -22.99 -7.03
CA LYS A 661 2.39 -22.98 -7.61
C LYS A 661 3.36 -22.36 -6.62
N LEU A 662 4.41 -23.10 -6.27
CA LEU A 662 5.50 -22.60 -5.44
C LEU A 662 6.11 -21.35 -6.08
N GLN A 663 6.03 -20.23 -5.38
CA GLN A 663 6.58 -18.97 -5.84
C GLN A 663 8.09 -18.94 -5.61
N PRO A 664 8.90 -18.31 -6.49
CA PRO A 664 10.31 -18.12 -6.21
C PRO A 664 10.49 -17.24 -4.97
N MET A 665 11.19 -17.76 -3.95
CA MET A 665 11.33 -17.10 -2.65
C MET A 665 12.57 -16.20 -2.57
N ARG A 666 13.70 -16.66 -3.12
CA ARG A 666 14.95 -15.89 -3.15
C ARG A 666 14.88 -14.78 -4.21
N ARG A 667 15.47 -13.63 -3.89
CA ARG A 667 15.78 -12.63 -4.93
C ARG A 667 16.82 -13.24 -5.87
N ALA A 668 16.70 -13.01 -7.17
CA ALA A 668 17.78 -13.42 -8.07
C ALA A 668 19.03 -12.65 -7.63
N GLU A 669 20.12 -13.36 -7.38
CA GLU A 669 21.40 -12.70 -7.14
C GLU A 669 21.68 -11.81 -8.35
N ARG A 670 22.07 -10.56 -8.10
CA ARG A 670 22.74 -9.80 -9.15
C ARG A 670 24.01 -10.59 -9.43
N SER A 671 24.03 -11.37 -10.51
CA SER A 671 25.21 -12.11 -10.92
C SER A 671 26.39 -11.16 -10.88
N ALA A 672 27.37 -11.47 -10.02
CA ALA A 672 28.65 -10.80 -9.98
C ALA A 672 29.38 -11.13 -11.29
N VAL A 673 29.04 -10.45 -12.37
CA VAL A 673 29.84 -10.42 -13.60
C VAL A 673 30.87 -9.32 -13.41
N ALA A 674 31.88 -9.60 -12.57
CA ALA A 674 33.13 -8.84 -12.49
C ALA A 674 34.13 -9.57 -11.57
N THR A 675 34.64 -10.72 -12.01
CA THR A 675 36.00 -11.22 -11.68
C THR A 675 36.19 -12.56 -12.36
N MET A 676 36.58 -12.56 -13.64
CA MET A 676 37.49 -13.55 -14.25
C MET A 676 37.97 -12.95 -15.58
N SER A 677 39.00 -12.12 -15.49
CA SER A 677 40.01 -11.97 -16.54
C SER A 677 41.33 -11.72 -15.82
N ALA A 678 42.01 -12.81 -15.49
CA ALA A 678 43.45 -12.83 -15.31
C ALA A 678 44.06 -13.27 -16.64
#